data_AF-A0A497R7I1-F1
#
_entry.id   AF-A0A497R7I1-F1
#
_cell.length_a   1.000
_cell.length_b   1.000
_cell.length_c   1.000
_cell.angle_alpha   90.00
_cell.angle_beta   90.00
_cell.angle_gamma   90.00
#
_symmetry.space_group_name_H-M   'P 1'
#
loop_
_entity.id
_entity.type
_entity.pdbx_description
1 polymer ?
#
loop_
_entity_poly.entity_id
_entity_poly.type
_entity_poly.pdbx_seq_one_letter_code
_entity_poly.pdbx_strand_id
1 'polypeptide(L)'
;MNSPWLKQLPFRQLRSNSLSLLLIVFFLGTTFTFIATSSLEVAQKGKMALNGPVSSESILALTQAIDHPIEGQLQLNDKPFIGSGVIWNNYSFIDYPYQPITLKLVVDTNDNVHIFYSNYQYGRSLFHKIIYPNGTEGARELLYHKDSGQEIKCDAAADQFGKVHLVFSWGSSVSSQKTFYQFWENGVWSERERVDYGVDQYGGDIPAHDPVIAVDKYGAPHVLWSGLVYSQYLGIEYRPIYYQRRIDTNWWTNVLFVSYAPPGGYSMIISDDNVIHIAATQRLGEIYQAYYRVFYMDMDLYGSSFGLEEEIWYEEASTTVVSVPRPEIVYTNNTIYFFFIAINEENKGLYYCTKTGQHFNTPELLTEQATFFGKTQIAAKAIPNGNLAVTWPSYMNMGGSWRGAITEITFDQDSGNWSEPGFVTNNFTTAYDPSLSYDSTNRLHLVWWDYHPITGKAIYYAQGLFDFDLDGLTNDEETNSYFTDPFNPDTDGDLMKDGDEVAVGMDPLNPDEDSDLILDGWEYKYGFSSYNATDAQIDFDTDGLTNYYEFTNNTHPRNNDTDFDFLTDGQEIINYQTDPLNNDTDNDLLSDGQEILIYSTNATNPDTEGDEMPDGWEIKEGLDPFVNDSYLDPDLDNLWNIQEYAYSTNPWSNDTDNDLLSDYDEIFVQFTDPRNNDTDSDHLSDYYEITIDPLDDRYLLNNTFQTNPLQQDTDNDNLDDFMEINTTGTNPTLNDTDGDLMTDGYEYFYQLDPFNASDANQDKDSDGLTNYQEFLLKSNPTSIDSDGDSLFDYEEYQLGTNLTNTDTDGDGISDFIEYYYTHSDPTNADVDNDGLNDYYELYVFGSNPINNDSDHDSLLDGDEVFIYGSSPTNIDTDNDKLIDPLEVAFNSNPAVRDTDGDGMEDMFEYTYGLLPRTDDSKKDPDGDKLLNIDEFWYGANPLVTDSDGDLLDDYTEVKIYFSSPIRVDTDFDSISDYDEIMLYNTSAIDFDTDDDLLSDGEEILTYGTNPLSIDSDGDGYSDFAEINANTDPLNPRDNPHQRIIITMAITFSAITGGLLIITFSRICSSNFILKKN
;
A
#
# COMPACT_ATOMS: atom_id res chain seq x y z
N MET A 1 -38.96 -48.36 -31.23
CA MET A 1 -38.69 -49.79 -31.48
C MET A 1 -37.25 -49.93 -31.98
N ASN A 2 -36.61 -51.07 -31.73
CA ASN A 2 -35.31 -51.51 -32.25
C ASN A 2 -34.07 -50.66 -31.90
N SER A 3 -33.36 -51.10 -30.86
CA SER A 3 -31.89 -50.97 -30.70
C SER A 3 -31.22 -52.20 -31.33
N PRO A 4 -29.89 -52.25 -31.57
CA PRO A 4 -29.02 -52.77 -30.49
C PRO A 4 -27.59 -52.16 -30.38
N TRP A 5 -27.12 -52.00 -29.12
CA TRP A 5 -25.81 -52.43 -28.55
C TRP A 5 -24.51 -52.24 -29.38
N LEU A 6 -23.38 -51.67 -28.91
CA LEU A 6 -22.88 -51.18 -27.60
C LEU A 6 -22.10 -49.84 -27.80
N LYS A 7 -21.24 -49.23 -26.95
CA LYS A 7 -20.66 -49.34 -25.57
C LYS A 7 -20.12 -47.90 -25.23
N GLN A 8 -19.60 -47.47 -24.07
CA GLN A 8 -19.35 -48.07 -22.74
C GLN A 8 -19.68 -47.06 -21.60
N LEU A 9 -18.68 -46.58 -20.85
CA LEU A 9 -18.71 -45.83 -19.57
C LEU A 9 -17.33 -45.14 -19.35
N PRO A 10 -17.18 -44.14 -18.45
CA PRO A 10 -18.15 -43.55 -17.52
C PRO A 10 -18.40 -42.03 -17.70
N PHE A 11 -19.08 -41.40 -16.73
CA PHE A 11 -19.49 -39.98 -16.69
C PHE A 11 -18.51 -39.09 -15.89
N ARG A 12 -18.40 -37.80 -16.27
CA ARG A 12 -18.56 -36.67 -15.31
C ARG A 12 -19.11 -35.41 -16.02
N GLN A 13 -19.48 -34.40 -15.23
CA GLN A 13 -20.39 -33.29 -15.52
C GLN A 13 -20.18 -32.48 -16.82
N LEU A 14 -21.28 -32.23 -17.53
CA LEU A 14 -21.57 -30.95 -18.20
C LEU A 14 -23.10 -30.75 -18.30
N ARG A 15 -23.64 -29.64 -17.76
CA ARG A 15 -24.97 -29.11 -18.08
C ARG A 15 -24.99 -27.59 -17.98
N SER A 16 -24.80 -26.94 -19.12
CA SER A 16 -25.35 -25.60 -19.35
C SER A 16 -26.89 -25.67 -19.38
N ASN A 17 -27.56 -24.58 -19.04
CA ASN A 17 -29.03 -24.50 -19.05
C ASN A 17 -29.55 -23.09 -19.39
N SER A 18 -29.01 -22.49 -20.45
CA SER A 18 -29.47 -21.20 -21.00
C SER A 18 -30.63 -21.44 -21.99
N LEU A 19 -31.87 -21.51 -21.50
CA LEU A 19 -33.03 -21.89 -22.33
C LEU A 19 -33.61 -20.69 -23.09
N SER A 20 -33.00 -20.32 -24.22
CA SER A 20 -33.50 -19.25 -25.10
C SER A 20 -34.88 -19.57 -25.69
N LEU A 21 -35.91 -18.82 -25.30
CA LEU A 21 -37.26 -18.96 -25.87
C LEU A 21 -37.43 -18.06 -27.10
N LEU A 22 -37.44 -18.66 -28.29
CA LEU A 22 -37.66 -17.96 -29.56
C LEU A 22 -39.17 -17.71 -29.80
N LEU A 23 -39.58 -16.44 -29.92
CA LEU A 23 -40.91 -16.08 -30.41
C LEU A 23 -40.81 -15.19 -31.66
N ILE A 24 -41.32 -15.69 -32.79
CA ILE A 24 -41.39 -14.95 -34.07
C ILE A 24 -42.86 -14.75 -34.43
N VAL A 25 -43.29 -13.48 -34.55
CA VAL A 25 -44.56 -13.08 -35.16
C VAL A 25 -44.28 -11.92 -36.14
N PHE A 26 -45.09 -11.80 -37.19
CA PHE A 26 -44.78 -11.01 -38.39
C PHE A 26 -45.04 -9.50 -38.30
N PHE A 27 -44.34 -8.75 -39.17
CA PHE A 27 -44.53 -7.34 -39.54
C PHE A 27 -46.00 -6.89 -39.67
N LEU A 28 -46.30 -5.65 -39.26
CA LEU A 28 -46.91 -4.61 -40.12
C LEU A 28 -47.07 -3.23 -39.43
N GLY A 29 -46.50 -2.17 -40.03
CA GLY A 29 -47.13 -0.84 -40.13
C GLY A 29 -47.05 0.19 -38.96
N THR A 30 -46.47 1.36 -39.29
CA THR A 30 -46.85 2.72 -38.84
C THR A 30 -46.90 3.09 -37.34
N THR A 31 -45.99 3.99 -36.95
CA THR A 31 -46.18 5.18 -36.06
C THR A 31 -47.44 5.28 -35.17
N PHE A 32 -47.27 5.46 -33.86
CA PHE A 32 -47.55 6.73 -33.14
C PHE A 32 -47.11 6.69 -31.65
N THR A 33 -46.82 7.87 -31.08
CA THR A 33 -46.70 8.27 -29.65
C THR A 33 -46.66 7.21 -28.53
N PHE A 34 -45.63 7.29 -27.69
CA PHE A 34 -45.67 6.81 -26.30
C PHE A 34 -46.74 7.55 -25.47
N ILE A 35 -47.43 6.81 -24.60
CA ILE A 35 -48.06 7.32 -23.38
C ILE A 35 -47.54 6.43 -22.25
N ALA A 36 -46.93 7.02 -21.23
CA ALA A 36 -46.49 6.28 -20.06
C ALA A 36 -47.67 5.97 -19.15
N THR A 37 -47.77 4.73 -18.67
CA THR A 37 -48.63 4.34 -17.55
C THR A 37 -47.79 3.53 -16.58
N SER A 38 -47.45 4.13 -15.44
CA SER A 38 -46.83 3.43 -14.32
C SER A 38 -47.86 2.49 -13.67
N SER A 39 -47.39 1.33 -13.20
CA SER A 39 -48.16 0.40 -12.39
C SER A 39 -47.35 0.04 -11.14
N LEU A 40 -47.87 0.47 -9.99
CA LEU A 40 -47.24 0.32 -8.68
C LEU A 40 -47.83 -0.91 -7.96
N GLU A 41 -46.99 -1.85 -7.54
CA GLU A 41 -47.31 -2.86 -6.52
C GLU A 41 -46.35 -2.61 -5.34
N VAL A 42 -46.79 -1.88 -4.30
CA VAL A 42 -47.50 -2.42 -3.12
C VAL A 42 -46.57 -3.23 -2.21
N ALA A 43 -45.98 -2.53 -1.24
CA ALA A 43 -45.65 -3.07 0.07
C ALA A 43 -46.56 -2.38 1.10
N GLN A 44 -47.08 -3.12 2.08
CA GLN A 44 -47.93 -2.60 3.15
C GLN A 44 -47.33 -2.90 4.52
N LYS A 45 -47.05 -1.86 5.31
CA LYS A 45 -47.29 -1.74 6.78
C LYS A 45 -46.71 -0.41 7.29
N GLY A 46 -47.01 -0.07 8.54
CA GLY A 46 -46.67 1.21 9.15
C GLY A 46 -47.80 2.23 9.02
N LYS A 47 -48.31 2.72 10.16
CA LYS A 47 -49.17 3.90 10.24
C LYS A 47 -48.46 4.91 11.13
N MET A 48 -48.36 6.15 10.68
CA MET A 48 -48.55 7.32 11.54
C MET A 48 -49.33 8.37 10.74
N ALA A 49 -49.97 9.31 11.42
CA ALA A 49 -50.92 10.24 10.81
C ALA A 49 -50.69 11.66 11.32
N LEU A 50 -50.47 12.59 10.38
CA LEU A 50 -50.49 14.03 10.64
C LEU A 50 -51.55 14.67 9.76
N ASN A 51 -52.38 15.52 10.37
CA ASN A 51 -53.39 16.33 9.68
C ASN A 51 -52.96 17.80 9.75
N GLY A 52 -52.68 18.41 8.60
CA GLY A 52 -52.36 19.84 8.53
C GLY A 52 -52.36 20.33 7.07
N PRO A 53 -53.05 21.45 6.73
CA PRO A 53 -53.06 21.98 5.38
C PRO A 53 -51.99 23.07 5.18
N VAL A 54 -50.98 22.82 4.36
CA VAL A 54 -50.05 23.88 3.90
C VAL A 54 -50.66 24.60 2.69
N SER A 55 -50.65 25.93 2.71
CA SER A 55 -51.27 26.80 1.70
C SER A 55 -50.38 27.06 0.48
N SER A 56 -50.99 27.57 -0.60
CA SER A 56 -50.36 27.66 -1.92
C SER A 56 -49.66 28.99 -2.20
N GLU A 57 -48.33 28.97 -2.26
CA GLU A 57 -47.43 29.80 -3.08
C GLU A 57 -46.06 29.07 -3.07
N SER A 58 -45.23 29.05 -4.12
CA SER A 58 -45.17 29.87 -5.35
C SER A 58 -44.69 29.09 -6.60
N ILE A 59 -45.60 28.45 -7.35
CA ILE A 59 -45.26 27.79 -8.64
C ILE A 59 -45.27 28.82 -9.78
N LEU A 60 -44.15 29.51 -10.06
CA LEU A 60 -44.09 30.49 -11.17
C LEU A 60 -42.69 30.82 -11.76
N ALA A 61 -41.95 29.85 -12.34
CA ALA A 61 -40.75 30.16 -13.15
C ALA A 61 -40.33 29.06 -14.15
N LEU A 62 -41.15 28.72 -15.16
CA LEU A 62 -40.73 27.70 -16.16
C LEU A 62 -41.38 27.79 -17.56
N THR A 63 -41.36 28.97 -18.22
CA THR A 63 -41.74 29.07 -19.65
C THR A 63 -41.15 30.29 -20.40
N GLN A 64 -39.89 30.24 -20.86
CA GLN A 64 -39.39 30.97 -22.05
C GLN A 64 -37.92 30.68 -22.40
N ALA A 65 -37.68 29.78 -23.37
CA ALA A 65 -36.54 29.81 -24.32
C ALA A 65 -36.63 28.63 -25.30
N ILE A 66 -36.91 28.88 -26.59
CA ILE A 66 -36.66 27.94 -27.69
C ILE A 66 -36.21 28.77 -28.90
N ASP A 67 -34.92 28.67 -29.24
CA ASP A 67 -34.33 28.72 -30.59
C ASP A 67 -32.85 29.12 -30.46
N HIS A 68 -31.93 28.15 -30.58
CA HIS A 68 -30.60 28.29 -31.19
C HIS A 68 -29.93 26.89 -31.31
N PRO A 69 -28.92 26.69 -32.19
CA PRO A 69 -28.48 25.36 -32.60
C PRO A 69 -27.61 24.64 -31.56
N ILE A 70 -27.63 23.29 -31.63
CA ILE A 70 -26.86 22.42 -30.75
C ILE A 70 -25.39 22.36 -31.21
N GLU A 71 -24.52 23.05 -30.50
CA GLU A 71 -23.11 22.65 -30.34
C GLU A 71 -22.94 22.18 -28.88
N GLY A 72 -22.23 21.06 -28.71
CA GLY A 72 -22.26 20.29 -27.45
C GLY A 72 -21.23 20.75 -26.44
N GLN A 73 -21.54 21.77 -25.66
CA GLN A 73 -20.95 21.96 -24.33
C GLN A 73 -22.06 21.78 -23.29
N LEU A 74 -21.97 20.70 -22.51
CA LEU A 74 -22.71 20.57 -21.26
C LEU A 74 -21.96 21.42 -20.23
N GLN A 75 -22.51 22.58 -19.88
CA GLN A 75 -22.13 23.21 -18.61
C GLN A 75 -22.61 22.28 -17.50
N LEU A 76 -21.65 21.71 -16.77
CA LEU A 76 -21.89 21.18 -15.43
C LEU A 76 -22.26 22.36 -14.53
N ASN A 77 -23.08 22.16 -13.50
CA ASN A 77 -23.56 23.28 -12.68
C ASN A 77 -22.41 23.83 -11.83
N ASP A 78 -22.19 25.14 -11.92
CA ASP A 78 -21.15 25.86 -11.19
C ASP A 78 -21.50 25.96 -9.69
N LYS A 79 -21.17 24.91 -8.93
CA LYS A 79 -20.95 24.95 -7.48
C LYS A 79 -19.78 24.01 -7.12
N PRO A 80 -18.68 24.52 -6.53
CA PRO A 80 -17.70 23.64 -5.90
C PRO A 80 -18.36 22.87 -4.75
N PHE A 81 -17.91 21.65 -4.50
CA PHE A 81 -18.22 20.92 -3.28
C PHE A 81 -17.07 21.14 -2.31
N ILE A 82 -17.34 21.93 -1.27
CA ILE A 82 -16.38 22.29 -0.21
C ILE A 82 -15.89 21.02 0.48
N GLY A 83 -14.58 20.86 0.63
CA GLY A 83 -13.95 19.75 1.38
C GLY A 83 -12.52 19.43 0.95
N SER A 84 -12.21 19.45 -0.36
CA SER A 84 -10.83 19.24 -0.85
C SER A 84 -10.06 20.56 -0.83
N GLY A 85 -8.82 20.55 -0.34
CA GLY A 85 -7.90 21.70 -0.33
C GLY A 85 -7.39 22.14 -1.73
N VAL A 86 -8.25 22.02 -2.74
CA VAL A 86 -7.94 22.11 -4.18
C VAL A 86 -9.19 22.55 -4.96
N ILE A 87 -9.11 23.68 -5.66
CA ILE A 87 -10.17 24.17 -6.58
C ILE A 87 -10.04 23.50 -7.94
N TRP A 88 -10.81 22.42 -8.13
CA TRP A 88 -10.81 21.61 -9.36
C TRP A 88 -11.53 22.27 -10.56
N ASN A 89 -10.78 22.44 -11.65
CA ASN A 89 -11.13 23.20 -12.85
C ASN A 89 -10.97 22.38 -14.15
N ASN A 90 -11.56 22.91 -15.24
CA ASN A 90 -11.37 22.44 -16.62
C ASN A 90 -11.60 20.94 -16.89
N TYR A 91 -12.66 20.36 -16.32
CA TYR A 91 -13.14 19.00 -16.62
C TYR A 91 -13.21 18.74 -18.14
N SER A 92 -12.33 17.89 -18.65
CA SER A 92 -12.20 17.61 -20.08
C SER A 92 -12.33 16.11 -20.38
N PHE A 93 -12.75 15.81 -21.61
CA PHE A 93 -12.98 14.46 -22.10
C PHE A 93 -11.82 14.02 -23.01
N ILE A 94 -11.16 12.91 -22.65
CA ILE A 94 -9.89 12.51 -23.27
C ILE A 94 -10.06 11.56 -24.46
N ASP A 95 -10.76 10.44 -24.28
CA ASP A 95 -11.07 9.43 -25.33
C ASP A 95 -12.17 8.45 -24.85
N TYR A 96 -12.74 7.66 -25.78
CA TYR A 96 -13.71 6.58 -25.52
C TYR A 96 -13.09 5.18 -25.62
N PRO A 97 -12.30 4.71 -24.62
CA PRO A 97 -11.90 3.31 -24.56
C PRO A 97 -13.05 2.43 -24.08
N TYR A 98 -13.27 1.30 -24.74
CA TYR A 98 -13.99 0.17 -24.12
C TYR A 98 -13.12 -0.40 -22.98
N GLN A 99 -13.23 0.21 -21.80
CA GLN A 99 -12.46 -0.03 -20.57
C GLN A 99 -10.94 0.15 -20.75
N PRO A 100 -10.28 1.07 -20.02
CA PRO A 100 -8.85 1.02 -19.93
C PRO A 100 -8.40 -0.19 -19.09
N ILE A 101 -7.22 -0.73 -19.39
CA ILE A 101 -6.55 -1.80 -18.63
C ILE A 101 -5.42 -1.20 -17.75
N THR A 102 -4.93 -0.03 -18.16
CA THR A 102 -3.93 0.80 -17.50
C THR A 102 -4.23 2.25 -17.88
N LEU A 103 -3.98 3.15 -16.95
CA LEU A 103 -4.10 4.59 -17.10
C LEU A 103 -2.99 5.21 -16.24
N LYS A 104 -2.14 6.05 -16.83
CA LYS A 104 -1.04 6.74 -16.13
C LYS A 104 -0.91 8.16 -16.67
N LEU A 105 -0.74 9.12 -15.77
CA LEU A 105 -0.41 10.50 -16.07
C LEU A 105 0.97 10.84 -15.50
N VAL A 106 1.72 11.66 -16.23
CA VAL A 106 2.98 12.26 -15.78
C VAL A 106 3.17 13.62 -16.45
N VAL A 107 3.79 14.58 -15.78
CA VAL A 107 4.11 15.90 -16.32
C VAL A 107 5.61 16.01 -16.64
N ASP A 108 5.97 16.64 -17.75
CA ASP A 108 7.38 16.92 -18.10
C ASP A 108 7.86 18.28 -17.57
N THR A 109 9.16 18.57 -17.66
CA THR A 109 9.75 19.85 -17.21
C THR A 109 9.43 21.06 -18.09
N ASN A 110 8.48 20.93 -19.03
CA ASN A 110 7.90 22.01 -19.82
C ASN A 110 6.39 22.16 -19.54
N ASP A 111 5.90 21.57 -18.44
CA ASP A 111 4.49 21.49 -18.02
C ASP A 111 3.56 20.78 -19.04
N ASN A 112 4.11 19.92 -19.91
CA ASN A 112 3.31 19.06 -20.78
C ASN A 112 2.75 17.89 -19.97
N VAL A 113 1.43 17.68 -20.00
CA VAL A 113 0.78 16.53 -19.37
C VAL A 113 0.76 15.36 -20.34
N HIS A 114 1.44 14.27 -20.01
CA HIS A 114 1.52 13.04 -20.81
C HIS A 114 0.58 11.98 -20.23
N ILE A 115 -0.45 11.61 -21.00
CA ILE A 115 -1.47 10.64 -20.60
C ILE A 115 -1.30 9.36 -21.42
N PHE A 116 -1.09 8.23 -20.73
CA PHE A 116 -0.93 6.89 -21.29
C PHE A 116 -2.11 6.00 -20.92
N TYR A 117 -2.63 5.24 -21.88
CA TYR A 117 -3.74 4.31 -21.63
C TYR A 117 -3.79 3.16 -22.65
N SER A 118 -4.27 1.99 -22.22
CA SER A 118 -4.52 0.85 -23.11
C SER A 118 -5.96 0.35 -23.00
N ASN A 119 -6.61 -0.11 -24.09
CA ASN A 119 -8.04 -0.43 -24.11
C ASN A 119 -8.39 -1.83 -24.66
N TYR A 120 -9.55 -2.40 -24.35
CA TYR A 120 -9.89 -3.77 -24.81
C TYR A 120 -10.11 -3.89 -26.33
N GLN A 121 -10.64 -2.87 -27.02
CA GLN A 121 -11.29 -3.06 -28.32
C GLN A 121 -10.50 -2.65 -29.58
N TYR A 122 -9.18 -2.44 -29.48
CA TYR A 122 -8.30 -2.33 -30.65
C TYR A 122 -7.12 -3.31 -30.55
N GLY A 123 -7.38 -4.61 -30.37
CA GLY A 123 -6.31 -5.60 -30.20
C GLY A 123 -5.35 -5.19 -29.07
N ARG A 124 -5.93 -4.82 -27.92
CA ARG A 124 -5.26 -4.33 -26.71
C ARG A 124 -4.06 -3.41 -27.04
N SER A 125 -4.37 -2.21 -27.53
CA SER A 125 -3.39 -1.20 -27.97
C SER A 125 -3.05 -0.19 -26.87
N LEU A 126 -1.81 0.30 -26.87
CA LEU A 126 -1.30 1.38 -26.02
C LEU A 126 -1.32 2.71 -26.79
N PHE A 127 -1.95 3.72 -26.19
CA PHE A 127 -2.08 5.07 -26.72
C PHE A 127 -1.38 6.09 -25.82
N HIS A 128 -1.02 7.22 -26.43
CA HIS A 128 -0.49 8.40 -25.75
C HIS A 128 -1.23 9.64 -26.25
N LYS A 129 -1.45 10.60 -25.35
CA LYS A 129 -1.98 11.94 -25.65
C LYS A 129 -1.20 12.94 -24.81
N ILE A 130 -0.92 14.11 -25.37
CA ILE A 130 -0.30 15.24 -24.66
C ILE A 130 -1.37 16.32 -24.45
N ILE A 131 -1.38 16.99 -23.30
CA ILE A 131 -2.02 18.29 -23.11
C ILE A 131 -0.91 19.31 -22.87
N TYR A 132 -0.88 20.38 -23.66
CA TYR A 132 0.11 21.44 -23.55
C TYR A 132 -0.25 22.45 -22.44
N PRO A 133 0.70 23.21 -21.88
CA PRO A 133 0.48 24.12 -20.73
C PRO A 133 -0.58 25.22 -20.95
N ASN A 134 -0.97 25.44 -22.21
CA ASN A 134 -2.02 26.37 -22.63
C ASN A 134 -3.41 25.70 -22.78
N GLY A 135 -3.58 24.49 -22.25
CA GLY A 135 -4.81 23.70 -22.33
C GLY A 135 -5.12 23.11 -23.72
N THR A 136 -4.21 23.18 -24.69
CA THR A 136 -4.46 22.60 -26.02
C THR A 136 -4.07 21.13 -26.08
N GLU A 137 -4.94 20.31 -26.69
CA GLU A 137 -4.71 18.88 -26.81
C GLU A 137 -3.86 18.52 -28.05
N GLY A 138 -2.85 17.67 -27.83
CA GLY A 138 -2.15 16.96 -28.89
C GLY A 138 -3.00 15.88 -29.54
N ALA A 139 -2.57 15.41 -30.72
CA ALA A 139 -3.21 14.28 -31.38
C ALA A 139 -2.99 12.97 -30.58
N ARG A 140 -3.99 12.08 -30.56
CA ARG A 140 -3.83 10.74 -29.97
C ARG A 140 -2.89 9.88 -30.82
N GLU A 141 -1.75 9.50 -30.25
CA GLU A 141 -0.76 8.63 -30.87
C GLU A 141 -0.99 7.16 -30.49
N LEU A 142 -0.60 6.25 -31.38
CA LEU A 142 -0.65 4.80 -31.18
C LEU A 142 0.77 4.28 -31.01
N LEU A 143 1.19 3.98 -29.78
CA LEU A 143 2.55 3.54 -29.47
C LEU A 143 2.74 2.04 -29.73
N TYR A 144 1.71 1.23 -29.44
CA TYR A 144 1.77 -0.20 -29.72
C TYR A 144 0.38 -0.85 -29.88
N HIS A 145 0.33 -1.97 -30.60
CA HIS A 145 -0.86 -2.72 -30.97
C HIS A 145 -0.53 -4.22 -31.04
N LYS A 146 -1.41 -5.12 -30.54
CA LYS A 146 -1.15 -6.56 -30.57
C LYS A 146 -2.42 -7.42 -30.74
N ASP A 147 -2.61 -7.98 -31.93
CA ASP A 147 -3.74 -8.85 -32.32
C ASP A 147 -4.05 -10.03 -31.36
N SER A 148 -3.12 -10.42 -30.47
CA SER A 148 -3.23 -11.64 -29.65
C SER A 148 -4.14 -11.54 -28.43
N GLY A 149 -4.76 -10.38 -28.15
CA GLY A 149 -5.69 -10.23 -27.03
C GLY A 149 -5.06 -10.39 -25.64
N GLN A 150 -3.76 -10.11 -25.51
CA GLN A 150 -3.03 -10.08 -24.24
C GLN A 150 -3.10 -8.68 -23.60
N GLU A 151 -3.09 -8.60 -22.27
CA GLU A 151 -3.19 -7.31 -21.56
C GLU A 151 -1.94 -6.48 -21.77
N ILE A 152 -2.09 -5.16 -21.94
CA ILE A 152 -0.98 -4.21 -21.87
C ILE A 152 -1.15 -3.40 -20.60
N LYS A 153 -0.12 -3.45 -19.77
CA LYS A 153 0.12 -2.53 -18.67
C LYS A 153 1.33 -1.67 -19.00
N CYS A 154 1.29 -0.42 -18.57
CA CYS A 154 2.40 0.52 -18.69
C CYS A 154 2.54 1.35 -17.43
N ASP A 155 3.75 1.86 -17.23
CA ASP A 155 4.05 2.88 -16.24
C ASP A 155 4.99 3.92 -16.86
N ALA A 156 5.00 5.14 -16.31
CA ALA A 156 5.73 6.26 -16.87
C ALA A 156 6.22 7.25 -15.80
N ALA A 157 7.41 7.78 -16.01
CA ALA A 157 8.09 8.77 -15.17
C ALA A 157 8.81 9.80 -16.06
N ALA A 158 8.95 11.04 -15.59
CA ALA A 158 9.68 12.09 -16.30
C ALA A 158 11.05 12.35 -15.64
N ASP A 159 12.07 12.69 -16.44
CA ASP A 159 13.37 13.15 -15.93
C ASP A 159 13.41 14.67 -15.80
N GLN A 160 14.34 15.17 -14.97
CA GLN A 160 14.62 16.61 -14.82
C GLN A 160 15.15 17.28 -16.12
N PHE A 161 15.39 16.52 -17.19
CA PHE A 161 15.93 17.00 -18.47
C PHE A 161 14.84 17.12 -19.56
N GLY A 162 13.59 16.80 -19.25
CA GLY A 162 12.44 16.93 -20.17
C GLY A 162 12.19 15.70 -21.03
N LYS A 163 12.64 14.51 -20.60
CA LYS A 163 12.26 13.23 -21.20
C LYS A 163 11.12 12.59 -20.41
N VAL A 164 10.22 11.93 -21.12
CA VAL A 164 9.19 11.07 -20.50
C VAL A 164 9.51 9.62 -20.82
N HIS A 165 9.93 8.89 -19.80
CA HIS A 165 10.29 7.48 -19.85
C HIS A 165 9.02 6.64 -19.72
N LEU A 166 8.88 5.62 -20.56
CA LEU A 166 7.70 4.75 -20.63
C LEU A 166 8.15 3.29 -20.65
N VAL A 167 7.69 2.52 -19.66
CA VAL A 167 7.76 1.06 -19.67
C VAL A 167 6.41 0.45 -19.96
N PHE A 168 6.39 -0.65 -20.69
CA PHE A 168 5.16 -1.41 -20.93
C PHE A 168 5.46 -2.88 -21.23
N SER A 169 4.58 -3.75 -20.75
CA SER A 169 4.64 -5.19 -21.01
C SER A 169 3.38 -5.65 -21.73
N TRP A 170 3.40 -6.89 -22.20
CA TRP A 170 2.18 -7.57 -22.61
C TRP A 170 2.12 -9.01 -22.09
N GLY A 171 0.93 -9.52 -21.78
CA GLY A 171 0.85 -10.91 -21.35
C GLY A 171 -0.52 -11.54 -21.13
N SER A 172 -0.47 -12.86 -21.12
CA SER A 172 -1.34 -13.76 -20.35
C SER A 172 -0.66 -15.13 -20.35
N SER A 173 -0.21 -15.59 -19.19
CA SER A 173 0.44 -16.89 -18.90
C SER A 173 1.77 -17.26 -19.60
N VAL A 174 2.83 -17.35 -18.78
CA VAL A 174 4.03 -18.25 -18.85
C VAL A 174 4.89 -18.40 -20.13
N SER A 175 4.59 -17.76 -21.28
CA SER A 175 5.26 -18.17 -22.54
C SER A 175 5.50 -17.11 -23.63
N SER A 176 5.14 -15.84 -23.42
CA SER A 176 5.36 -14.78 -24.43
C SER A 176 5.38 -13.34 -23.87
N GLN A 177 5.57 -13.24 -22.56
CA GLN A 177 5.65 -11.99 -21.79
C GLN A 177 7.05 -11.38 -21.94
N LYS A 178 7.11 -10.07 -22.20
CA LYS A 178 8.33 -9.26 -22.39
C LYS A 178 8.04 -7.80 -21.99
N THR A 179 9.04 -7.10 -21.47
CA THR A 179 8.94 -5.70 -21.02
C THR A 179 9.79 -4.81 -21.93
N PHE A 180 9.20 -3.70 -22.37
CA PHE A 180 9.83 -2.76 -23.30
C PHE A 180 9.91 -1.38 -22.68
N TYR A 181 10.97 -0.69 -23.07
CA TYR A 181 11.26 0.68 -22.69
C TYR A 181 11.34 1.54 -23.96
N GLN A 182 10.77 2.74 -23.88
CA GLN A 182 10.99 3.85 -24.81
C GLN A 182 11.05 5.14 -23.98
N PHE A 183 11.65 6.19 -24.53
CA PHE A 183 11.51 7.55 -23.99
C PHE A 183 11.02 8.51 -25.07
N TRP A 184 10.25 9.50 -24.66
CA TRP A 184 9.87 10.64 -25.48
C TRP A 184 10.79 11.81 -25.15
N GLU A 185 11.27 12.50 -26.17
CA GLU A 185 12.11 13.69 -26.04
C GLU A 185 11.80 14.65 -27.19
N ASN A 186 11.55 15.93 -26.89
CA ASN A 186 11.35 17.00 -27.89
C ASN A 186 10.32 16.68 -28.99
N GLY A 187 9.22 15.98 -28.66
CA GLY A 187 8.18 15.60 -29.62
C GLY A 187 8.46 14.34 -30.44
N VAL A 188 9.46 13.54 -30.07
CA VAL A 188 9.84 12.31 -30.78
C VAL A 188 10.04 11.16 -29.79
N TRP A 189 9.54 9.98 -30.14
CA TRP A 189 9.79 8.73 -29.42
C TRP A 189 11.10 8.08 -29.86
N SER A 190 11.85 7.52 -28.91
CA SER A 190 13.04 6.71 -29.14
C SER A 190 12.74 5.44 -29.96
N GLU A 191 13.78 4.75 -30.45
CA GLU A 191 13.62 3.34 -30.79
C GLU A 191 13.27 2.51 -29.53
N ARG A 192 12.69 1.33 -29.74
CA ARG A 192 12.17 0.50 -28.66
C ARG A 192 13.18 -0.52 -28.18
N GLU A 193 13.52 -0.41 -26.91
CA GLU A 193 14.44 -1.31 -26.22
C GLU A 193 13.65 -2.41 -25.51
N ARG A 194 14.19 -3.64 -25.42
CA ARG A 194 13.71 -4.68 -24.51
C ARG A 194 14.48 -4.50 -23.19
N VAL A 195 13.79 -4.54 -22.06
CA VAL A 195 14.40 -4.47 -20.73
C VAL A 195 14.89 -5.85 -20.32
N ASP A 196 14.00 -6.85 -20.43
CA ASP A 196 14.18 -8.25 -20.00
C ASP A 196 15.18 -9.06 -20.84
N TYR A 197 16.42 -8.57 -20.96
CA TYR A 197 17.58 -9.31 -21.44
C TYR A 197 18.24 -10.04 -20.25
N GLY A 198 17.80 -11.27 -20.03
CA GLY A 198 18.42 -12.19 -19.08
C GLY A 198 17.98 -13.62 -19.35
N VAL A 199 18.57 -14.55 -18.61
CA VAL A 199 18.01 -15.88 -18.37
C VAL A 199 17.88 -16.08 -16.86
N ASP A 200 16.96 -16.94 -16.44
CA ASP A 200 16.98 -17.45 -15.06
C ASP A 200 18.22 -18.32 -14.81
N GLN A 201 18.44 -18.70 -13.55
CA GLN A 201 19.52 -19.61 -13.12
C GLN A 201 19.47 -21.02 -13.76
N TYR A 202 18.46 -21.30 -14.58
CA TYR A 202 18.30 -22.55 -15.34
C TYR A 202 18.41 -22.36 -16.87
N GLY A 203 18.67 -21.14 -17.35
CA GLY A 203 18.83 -20.81 -18.78
C GLY A 203 17.53 -20.49 -19.53
N GLY A 204 16.43 -20.20 -18.84
CA GLY A 204 15.11 -19.86 -19.41
C GLY A 204 14.90 -18.38 -19.74
N ASP A 205 14.16 -18.08 -20.82
CA ASP A 205 13.67 -16.73 -21.17
C ASP A 205 12.64 -16.30 -20.09
N ILE A 206 13.02 -15.41 -19.16
CA ILE A 206 12.16 -14.99 -18.03
C ILE A 206 10.91 -14.28 -18.58
N PRO A 207 9.68 -14.71 -18.22
CA PRO A 207 8.47 -13.96 -18.59
C PRO A 207 8.41 -12.64 -17.81
N ALA A 208 8.13 -11.52 -18.46
CA ALA A 208 8.06 -10.19 -17.82
C ALA A 208 6.68 -9.50 -17.92
N HIS A 209 6.15 -9.02 -16.79
CA HIS A 209 4.81 -8.41 -16.66
C HIS A 209 4.74 -7.33 -15.56
N ASP A 210 3.59 -6.64 -15.44
CA ASP A 210 3.28 -5.65 -14.39
C ASP A 210 4.34 -4.54 -14.17
N PRO A 211 4.97 -3.96 -15.21
CA PRO A 211 6.17 -3.13 -15.05
C PRO A 211 5.90 -1.78 -14.38
N VAL A 212 6.85 -1.34 -13.56
CA VAL A 212 6.88 -0.05 -12.83
C VAL A 212 8.21 0.65 -13.14
N ILE A 213 8.21 1.98 -13.23
CA ILE A 213 9.42 2.78 -13.52
C ILE A 213 9.57 3.97 -12.56
N ALA A 214 10.79 4.10 -12.03
CA ALA A 214 11.30 5.33 -11.42
C ALA A 214 12.49 5.85 -12.24
N VAL A 215 12.87 7.11 -12.03
CA VAL A 215 14.02 7.74 -12.68
C VAL A 215 14.83 8.45 -11.60
N ASP A 216 16.15 8.28 -11.62
CA ASP A 216 17.03 8.89 -10.62
C ASP A 216 17.32 10.38 -10.91
N LYS A 217 18.00 11.05 -9.97
CA LYS A 217 18.48 12.44 -10.15
C LYS A 217 19.63 12.60 -11.15
N TYR A 218 19.90 11.58 -11.97
CA TYR A 218 20.85 11.59 -13.09
C TYR A 218 20.16 11.30 -14.44
N GLY A 219 18.85 11.04 -14.46
CA GLY A 219 18.07 10.72 -15.67
C GLY A 219 18.18 9.26 -16.13
N ALA A 220 18.71 8.38 -15.28
CA ALA A 220 18.72 6.94 -15.52
C ALA A 220 17.37 6.32 -15.12
N PRO A 221 16.71 5.54 -16.01
CA PRO A 221 15.51 4.79 -15.66
C PRO A 221 15.83 3.50 -14.89
N HIS A 222 15.06 3.27 -13.83
CA HIS A 222 15.05 2.07 -13.00
C HIS A 222 13.71 1.37 -13.19
N VAL A 223 13.73 0.06 -13.45
CA VAL A 223 12.53 -0.67 -13.87
C VAL A 223 12.36 -1.93 -13.03
N LEU A 224 11.17 -2.10 -12.47
CA LEU A 224 10.69 -3.36 -11.93
C LEU A 224 9.78 -4.06 -12.93
N TRP A 225 9.77 -5.38 -12.89
CA TRP A 225 8.74 -6.22 -13.50
C TRP A 225 8.64 -7.54 -12.73
N SER A 226 7.54 -8.28 -12.88
CA SER A 226 7.36 -9.59 -12.26
C SER A 226 7.21 -10.70 -13.29
N GLY A 227 7.66 -11.90 -12.92
CA GLY A 227 7.57 -13.10 -13.76
C GLY A 227 6.54 -14.12 -13.29
N LEU A 228 5.88 -14.81 -14.22
CA LEU A 228 4.96 -15.90 -13.89
C LEU A 228 5.68 -17.25 -13.78
N VAL A 229 5.89 -17.75 -12.56
CA VAL A 229 6.45 -19.08 -12.30
C VAL A 229 5.35 -20.00 -11.78
N TYR A 230 4.77 -20.82 -12.66
CA TYR A 230 3.67 -21.72 -12.30
C TYR A 230 4.18 -23.04 -11.72
N SER A 231 4.24 -23.15 -10.39
CA SER A 231 4.55 -24.40 -9.70
C SER A 231 3.39 -25.39 -9.82
N GLN A 232 3.57 -26.45 -10.60
CA GLN A 232 2.56 -27.51 -10.76
C GLN A 232 2.44 -28.44 -9.54
N TYR A 233 3.26 -28.23 -8.50
CA TYR A 233 3.35 -29.10 -7.32
C TYR A 233 2.64 -28.55 -6.07
N LEU A 234 2.58 -27.22 -5.91
CA LEU A 234 2.05 -26.56 -4.70
C LEU A 234 0.71 -25.82 -4.92
N GLY A 235 0.26 -25.64 -6.17
CA GLY A 235 -0.98 -24.89 -6.46
C GLY A 235 -0.89 -23.36 -6.33
N ILE A 236 0.14 -22.85 -5.65
CA ILE A 236 0.42 -21.42 -5.42
C ILE A 236 1.06 -20.77 -6.68
N GLU A 237 0.60 -19.55 -7.05
CA GLU A 237 1.25 -18.69 -8.06
C GLU A 237 2.28 -17.76 -7.41
N TYR A 238 3.55 -18.18 -7.34
CA TYR A 238 4.65 -17.28 -7.03
C TYR A 238 5.01 -16.41 -8.24
N ARG A 239 5.33 -15.13 -8.00
CA ARG A 239 5.87 -14.25 -9.03
C ARG A 239 7.11 -13.52 -8.52
N PRO A 240 8.33 -13.93 -8.90
CA PRO A 240 9.52 -13.14 -8.60
C PRO A 240 9.39 -11.73 -9.19
N ILE A 241 9.63 -10.71 -8.36
CA ILE A 241 9.92 -9.34 -8.78
C ILE A 241 11.40 -9.28 -9.16
N TYR A 242 11.69 -8.59 -10.25
CA TYR A 242 13.03 -8.36 -10.78
C TYR A 242 13.28 -6.88 -10.98
N TYR A 243 14.55 -6.48 -10.87
CA TYR A 243 15.03 -5.12 -11.02
C TYR A 243 16.14 -5.03 -12.08
N GLN A 244 16.10 -3.98 -12.89
CA GLN A 244 17.21 -3.51 -13.73
C GLN A 244 17.24 -1.98 -13.76
N ARG A 245 18.45 -1.42 -13.84
CA ARG A 245 18.67 0.00 -14.18
C ARG A 245 19.42 0.13 -15.50
N ARG A 246 19.26 1.27 -16.18
CA ARG A 246 19.96 1.57 -17.43
C ARG A 246 21.25 2.35 -17.13
N ILE A 247 22.40 1.83 -17.55
CA ILE A 247 23.72 2.42 -17.22
C ILE A 247 24.14 3.47 -18.27
N ASP A 248 23.82 3.23 -19.54
CA ASP A 248 24.17 4.13 -20.66
C ASP A 248 23.06 4.16 -21.73
N THR A 249 23.36 4.78 -22.87
CA THR A 249 22.46 4.82 -24.04
C THR A 249 22.06 3.46 -24.64
N ASN A 250 22.70 2.33 -24.33
CA ASN A 250 22.43 1.04 -25.00
C ASN A 250 22.36 -0.20 -24.07
N TRP A 251 22.76 -0.08 -22.79
CA TRP A 251 22.95 -1.21 -21.87
C TRP A 251 22.12 -1.07 -20.59
N TRP A 252 21.47 -2.16 -20.21
CA TRP A 252 20.84 -2.38 -18.90
C TRP A 252 21.80 -3.20 -18.01
N THR A 253 21.64 -3.14 -16.69
CA THR A 253 22.35 -4.04 -15.77
C THR A 253 21.99 -5.50 -16.00
N ASN A 254 22.70 -6.42 -15.33
CA ASN A 254 22.16 -7.75 -15.08
C ASN A 254 20.80 -7.66 -14.36
N VAL A 255 20.00 -8.71 -14.49
CA VAL A 255 18.73 -8.87 -13.77
C VAL A 255 19.02 -9.17 -12.31
N LEU A 256 18.59 -8.29 -11.40
CA LEU A 256 18.57 -8.53 -9.96
C LEU A 256 17.23 -9.18 -9.59
N PHE A 257 17.23 -10.17 -8.71
CA PHE A 257 16.01 -10.64 -8.04
C PHE A 257 15.71 -9.76 -6.82
N VAL A 258 14.42 -9.49 -6.56
CA VAL A 258 14.02 -8.62 -5.44
C VAL A 258 13.32 -9.45 -4.36
N SER A 259 12.15 -10.01 -4.67
CA SER A 259 11.31 -10.77 -3.73
C SER A 259 10.28 -11.62 -4.49
N TYR A 260 9.64 -12.59 -3.84
CA TYR A 260 8.55 -13.41 -4.40
C TYR A 260 7.17 -12.83 -4.05
N ALA A 261 6.60 -11.97 -4.92
CA ALA A 261 5.29 -11.34 -4.68
C ALA A 261 4.14 -11.98 -5.48
N PRO A 262 3.11 -12.55 -4.82
CA PRO A 262 1.81 -12.86 -5.40
C PRO A 262 1.11 -11.61 -6.00
N PRO A 263 -0.01 -11.76 -6.75
CA PRO A 263 -0.54 -10.70 -7.62
C PRO A 263 -1.37 -9.59 -6.92
N GLY A 264 -0.85 -8.97 -5.86
CA GLY A 264 -1.38 -7.73 -5.28
C GLY A 264 -0.91 -6.49 -6.07
N GLY A 265 0.41 -6.31 -6.15
CA GLY A 265 1.07 -5.23 -6.89
C GLY A 265 2.13 -4.50 -6.05
N TYR A 266 2.96 -3.70 -6.72
CA TYR A 266 4.07 -2.96 -6.12
C TYR A 266 4.21 -1.56 -6.70
N SER A 267 4.84 -0.66 -5.95
CA SER A 267 5.26 0.68 -6.38
C SER A 267 6.74 0.89 -6.03
N MET A 268 7.40 1.81 -6.72
CA MET A 268 8.82 2.13 -6.54
C MET A 268 9.04 3.63 -6.67
N ILE A 269 9.89 4.18 -5.80
CA ILE A 269 10.40 5.54 -5.86
C ILE A 269 11.90 5.56 -5.64
N ILE A 270 12.53 6.69 -5.92
CA ILE A 270 13.95 6.95 -5.63
C ILE A 270 14.02 8.27 -4.85
N SER A 271 14.73 8.27 -3.73
CA SER A 271 14.90 9.41 -2.83
C SER A 271 16.08 10.32 -3.21
N ASP A 272 16.12 11.51 -2.62
CA ASP A 272 17.18 12.50 -2.86
C ASP A 272 18.57 12.10 -2.34
N ASP A 273 18.67 11.16 -1.41
CA ASP A 273 19.93 10.57 -0.92
C ASP A 273 20.42 9.38 -1.76
N ASN A 274 19.68 8.99 -2.81
CA ASN A 274 19.91 7.84 -3.70
C ASN A 274 19.52 6.48 -3.11
N VAL A 275 18.42 6.37 -2.38
CA VAL A 275 17.85 5.08 -1.99
C VAL A 275 16.68 4.74 -2.92
N ILE A 276 16.61 3.50 -3.37
CA ILE A 276 15.48 2.93 -4.11
C ILE A 276 14.56 2.30 -3.08
N HIS A 277 13.32 2.77 -2.99
CA HIS A 277 12.32 2.23 -2.07
C HIS A 277 11.26 1.46 -2.86
N ILE A 278 10.92 0.25 -2.39
CA ILE A 278 9.89 -0.60 -2.98
C ILE A 278 8.82 -0.87 -1.92
N ALA A 279 7.56 -0.65 -2.29
CA ALA A 279 6.40 -1.06 -1.52
C ALA A 279 5.66 -2.16 -2.28
N ALA A 280 5.29 -3.26 -1.61
CA ALA A 280 4.69 -4.43 -2.24
C ALA A 280 3.57 -5.05 -1.39
N THR A 281 2.70 -5.80 -2.07
CA THR A 281 1.61 -6.59 -1.46
C THR A 281 1.72 -8.05 -1.86
N GLN A 282 1.58 -8.93 -0.87
CA GLN A 282 1.77 -10.38 -0.99
C GLN A 282 0.60 -11.13 -0.36
N ARG A 283 0.20 -12.23 -1.02
CA ARG A 283 -0.85 -13.14 -0.55
C ARG A 283 -0.24 -14.53 -0.34
N LEU A 284 0.08 -14.87 0.89
CA LEU A 284 0.54 -16.19 1.29
C LEU A 284 -0.64 -17.18 1.35
N GLY A 285 -0.34 -18.46 1.59
CA GLY A 285 -1.33 -19.50 1.82
C GLY A 285 -2.06 -20.04 0.57
N GLU A 286 -2.99 -20.97 0.82
CA GLU A 286 -3.80 -21.68 -0.17
C GLU A 286 -5.01 -20.82 -0.64
N ILE A 287 -5.95 -21.41 -1.39
CA ILE A 287 -7.11 -20.65 -1.89
C ILE A 287 -8.09 -20.25 -0.76
N TYR A 288 -8.09 -20.99 0.36
CA TYR A 288 -9.08 -20.89 1.45
C TYR A 288 -8.52 -20.51 2.83
N GLN A 289 -7.20 -20.45 3.00
CA GLN A 289 -6.47 -19.93 4.17
C GLN A 289 -5.35 -19.07 3.58
N ALA A 290 -5.47 -17.74 3.65
CA ALA A 290 -4.65 -16.85 2.81
C ALA A 290 -4.34 -15.50 3.44
N TYR A 291 -3.16 -15.39 4.04
CA TYR A 291 -2.66 -14.17 4.66
C TYR A 291 -2.32 -13.13 3.60
N TYR A 292 -2.79 -11.89 3.78
CA TYR A 292 -2.37 -10.75 2.99
C TYR A 292 -1.41 -9.90 3.83
N ARG A 293 -0.21 -9.66 3.31
CA ARG A 293 0.75 -8.75 3.92
C ARG A 293 1.19 -7.62 2.99
N VAL A 294 1.63 -6.55 3.63
CA VAL A 294 2.13 -5.31 3.04
C VAL A 294 3.56 -5.16 3.56
N PHE A 295 4.52 -5.03 2.65
CA PHE A 295 5.94 -5.00 3.01
C PHE A 295 6.71 -3.97 2.20
N TYR A 296 7.85 -3.57 2.78
CA TYR A 296 8.77 -2.56 2.28
C TYR A 296 10.16 -3.19 2.12
N MET A 297 10.92 -2.74 1.12
CA MET A 297 12.35 -3.00 0.97
C MET A 297 13.04 -1.73 0.46
N ASP A 298 14.33 -1.59 0.77
CA ASP A 298 15.17 -0.57 0.15
C ASP A 298 16.53 -1.12 -0.35
N MET A 299 17.18 -0.31 -1.18
CA MET A 299 18.52 -0.56 -1.71
C MET A 299 19.18 0.76 -2.12
N ASP A 300 20.45 0.97 -1.78
CA ASP A 300 21.26 2.05 -2.36
C ASP A 300 21.23 1.99 -3.90
N LEU A 301 21.19 3.13 -4.58
CA LEU A 301 21.07 3.23 -6.05
C LEU A 301 22.13 2.42 -6.83
N TYR A 302 23.26 2.11 -6.20
CA TYR A 302 24.39 1.34 -6.74
C TYR A 302 24.59 -0.04 -6.10
N GLY A 303 23.73 -0.45 -5.17
CA GLY A 303 23.79 -1.74 -4.47
C GLY A 303 23.58 -2.96 -5.37
N SER A 304 23.95 -4.12 -4.83
CA SER A 304 23.90 -5.44 -5.48
C SER A 304 22.73 -6.31 -5.01
N SER A 305 22.09 -5.98 -3.88
CA SER A 305 20.97 -6.68 -3.26
C SER A 305 20.06 -5.69 -2.53
N PHE A 306 18.77 -6.01 -2.40
CA PHE A 306 17.85 -5.28 -1.53
C PHE A 306 18.06 -5.70 -0.07
N GLY A 307 17.77 -4.78 0.86
CA GLY A 307 17.73 -5.07 2.30
C GLY A 307 16.57 -6.01 2.68
N LEU A 308 16.57 -6.43 3.95
CA LEU A 308 15.52 -7.29 4.51
C LEU A 308 14.12 -6.67 4.34
N GLU A 309 13.12 -7.53 4.16
CA GLU A 309 11.72 -7.12 4.05
C GLU A 309 11.22 -6.59 5.40
N GLU A 310 10.86 -5.31 5.46
CA GLU A 310 10.17 -4.73 6.61
C GLU A 310 8.67 -4.93 6.42
N GLU A 311 8.05 -5.72 7.31
CA GLU A 311 6.60 -5.92 7.29
C GLU A 311 5.86 -4.75 7.94
N ILE A 312 4.89 -4.20 7.20
CA ILE A 312 4.17 -2.97 7.57
C ILE A 312 2.80 -3.29 8.15
N TRP A 313 2.16 -4.35 7.64
CA TRP A 313 0.83 -4.80 8.02
C TRP A 313 0.60 -6.22 7.49
N TYR A 314 -0.02 -7.08 8.28
CA TYR A 314 -0.52 -8.39 7.86
C TYR A 314 -1.96 -8.61 8.35
N GLU A 315 -2.64 -9.55 7.69
CA GLU A 315 -4.00 -9.97 8.03
C GLU A 315 -4.25 -11.38 7.51
N GLU A 316 -4.74 -12.27 8.37
CA GLU A 316 -5.25 -13.57 7.96
C GLU A 316 -6.61 -13.43 7.26
N ALA A 317 -6.76 -14.00 6.06
CA ALA A 317 -8.10 -14.09 5.47
C ALA A 317 -8.93 -15.18 6.16
N SER A 318 -9.62 -14.77 7.22
CA SER A 318 -10.90 -15.35 7.64
C SER A 318 -11.89 -15.36 6.45
N THR A 319 -13.09 -15.93 6.62
CA THR A 319 -13.91 -16.38 5.46
C THR A 319 -14.45 -15.29 4.52
N THR A 320 -14.19 -14.01 4.79
CA THR A 320 -14.48 -12.87 3.90
C THR A 320 -13.29 -12.45 3.02
N VAL A 321 -13.52 -11.52 2.09
CA VAL A 321 -12.55 -11.20 1.03
C VAL A 321 -11.61 -10.07 1.48
N VAL A 322 -10.57 -10.44 2.23
CA VAL A 322 -9.40 -9.57 2.41
C VAL A 322 -8.77 -9.30 1.03
N SER A 323 -8.47 -8.03 0.76
CA SER A 323 -7.99 -7.60 -0.56
C SER A 323 -7.24 -6.27 -0.52
N VAL A 324 -5.94 -6.32 -0.22
CA VAL A 324 -5.07 -5.15 -0.35
C VAL A 324 -4.69 -4.94 -1.83
N PRO A 325 -5.00 -3.78 -2.45
CA PRO A 325 -4.55 -3.43 -3.80
C PRO A 325 -3.10 -2.92 -3.77
N ARG A 326 -2.52 -2.66 -4.96
CA ARG A 326 -1.18 -2.04 -5.11
C ARG A 326 -1.03 -0.82 -4.16
N PRO A 327 -0.07 -0.83 -3.22
CA PRO A 327 0.19 0.31 -2.35
C PRO A 327 0.87 1.43 -3.14
N GLU A 328 0.80 2.66 -2.63
CA GLU A 328 1.59 3.79 -3.12
C GLU A 328 2.56 4.26 -2.05
N ILE A 329 3.77 4.62 -2.49
CA ILE A 329 4.87 5.07 -1.64
C ILE A 329 5.36 6.43 -2.15
N VAL A 330 5.62 7.37 -1.24
CA VAL A 330 5.96 8.75 -1.54
C VAL A 330 7.10 9.21 -0.63
N TYR A 331 8.14 9.83 -1.18
CA TYR A 331 9.23 10.43 -0.41
C TYR A 331 9.14 11.96 -0.49
N THR A 332 9.21 12.63 0.66
CA THR A 332 9.23 14.09 0.77
C THR A 332 9.76 14.51 2.14
N ASN A 333 10.40 15.69 2.26
CA ASN A 333 10.92 16.22 3.54
C ASN A 333 11.68 15.20 4.41
N ASN A 334 12.53 14.36 3.79
CA ASN A 334 13.28 13.28 4.45
C ASN A 334 12.39 12.25 5.20
N THR A 335 11.14 12.09 4.74
CA THR A 335 10.14 11.18 5.27
C THR A 335 9.58 10.32 4.14
N ILE A 336 9.51 9.01 4.35
CA ILE A 336 8.79 8.10 3.46
C ILE A 336 7.36 7.97 4.00
N TYR A 337 6.37 8.28 3.16
CA TYR A 337 4.96 8.04 3.41
C TYR A 337 4.51 6.81 2.61
N PHE A 338 3.77 5.93 3.26
CA PHE A 338 3.28 4.67 2.71
C PHE A 338 1.75 4.65 2.81
N PHE A 339 1.05 4.28 1.73
CA PHE A 339 -0.41 4.25 1.65
C PHE A 339 -0.93 2.91 1.13
N PHE A 340 -1.97 2.37 1.77
CA PHE A 340 -2.67 1.16 1.34
C PHE A 340 -4.16 1.18 1.73
N ILE A 341 -4.97 0.34 1.08
CA ILE A 341 -6.36 0.10 1.47
C ILE A 341 -6.47 -1.30 2.07
N ALA A 342 -6.92 -1.40 3.31
CA ALA A 342 -7.16 -2.67 4.01
C ALA A 342 -8.65 -2.81 4.36
N ILE A 343 -9.17 -4.03 4.19
CA ILE A 343 -10.59 -4.40 4.31
C ILE A 343 -10.69 -5.83 4.83
N ASN A 344 -11.22 -6.01 6.03
CA ASN A 344 -11.67 -7.26 6.63
C ASN A 344 -13.14 -7.08 7.15
N GLU A 345 -13.58 -7.84 8.16
CA GLU A 345 -14.93 -7.66 8.78
C GLU A 345 -15.05 -6.45 9.72
N GLU A 346 -13.94 -5.96 10.25
CA GLU A 346 -13.84 -4.87 11.24
C GLU A 346 -13.20 -3.61 10.60
N ASN A 347 -11.91 -3.69 10.26
CA ASN A 347 -11.09 -2.73 9.53
C ASN A 347 -11.58 -2.50 8.09
N LYS A 348 -11.90 -1.25 7.71
CA LYS A 348 -12.23 -0.85 6.33
C LYS A 348 -11.81 0.60 6.07
N GLY A 349 -10.77 0.81 5.28
CA GLY A 349 -10.41 2.17 4.89
C GLY A 349 -9.07 2.31 4.17
N LEU A 350 -8.68 3.57 3.99
CA LEU A 350 -7.36 4.00 3.55
C LEU A 350 -6.49 4.17 4.80
N TYR A 351 -5.36 3.48 4.84
CA TYR A 351 -4.39 3.53 5.92
C TYR A 351 -3.10 4.19 5.42
N TYR A 352 -2.38 4.82 6.33
CA TYR A 352 -1.05 5.37 6.06
C TYR A 352 -0.08 5.13 7.22
N CYS A 353 1.21 5.09 6.90
CA CYS A 353 2.29 5.17 7.88
C CYS A 353 3.49 5.93 7.30
N THR A 354 4.45 6.24 8.17
CA THR A 354 5.62 7.08 7.89
C THR A 354 6.90 6.45 8.43
N LYS A 355 8.00 6.61 7.69
CA LYS A 355 9.36 6.22 8.10
C LYS A 355 10.29 7.42 8.04
N THR A 356 10.78 7.79 9.22
CA THR A 356 11.77 8.87 9.48
C THR A 356 13.03 8.34 10.18
N GLY A 357 13.05 7.04 10.51
CA GLY A 357 14.15 6.33 11.16
C GLY A 357 14.34 4.95 10.55
N GLN A 358 14.77 3.97 11.37
CA GLN A 358 15.02 2.60 10.88
C GLN A 358 13.75 1.83 10.50
N HIS A 359 12.61 2.17 11.11
CA HIS A 359 11.32 1.50 10.89
C HIS A 359 10.18 2.50 10.61
N PHE A 360 9.08 2.01 10.06
CA PHE A 360 7.80 2.72 9.99
C PHE A 360 7.13 2.82 11.36
N ASN A 361 6.24 3.81 11.56
CA ASN A 361 5.24 3.76 12.64
C ASN A 361 4.09 2.80 12.29
N THR A 362 3.33 2.40 13.31
CA THR A 362 2.10 1.61 13.15
C THR A 362 1.13 2.29 12.16
N PRO A 363 0.50 1.56 11.22
CA PRO A 363 -0.48 2.12 10.30
C PRO A 363 -1.67 2.80 11.00
N GLU A 364 -1.93 4.04 10.63
CA GLU A 364 -3.06 4.85 11.09
C GLU A 364 -4.18 4.82 10.04
N LEU A 365 -5.43 4.69 10.49
CA LEU A 365 -6.62 4.80 9.63
C LEU A 365 -6.82 6.26 9.23
N LEU A 366 -6.65 6.58 7.95
CA LEU A 366 -6.82 7.93 7.41
C LEU A 366 -8.29 8.24 7.12
N THR A 367 -9.05 7.28 6.56
CA THR A 367 -10.51 7.41 6.39
C THR A 367 -11.22 6.11 6.03
N GLU A 368 -12.40 5.90 6.62
CA GLU A 368 -13.35 4.82 6.26
C GLU A 368 -14.03 5.04 4.89
N GLN A 369 -13.99 6.26 4.33
CA GLN A 369 -14.67 6.57 3.06
C GLN A 369 -14.10 5.80 1.86
N ALA A 370 -12.90 5.22 2.00
CA ALA A 370 -12.25 4.38 0.99
C ALA A 370 -12.83 2.96 0.95
N THR A 371 -13.99 2.83 0.30
CA THR A 371 -14.73 1.55 0.17
C THR A 371 -14.51 0.88 -1.20
N PHE A 372 -14.24 -0.43 -1.20
CA PHE A 372 -13.79 -1.20 -2.37
C PHE A 372 -14.94 -1.86 -3.15
N PHE A 373 -14.83 -1.89 -4.47
CA PHE A 373 -15.66 -2.75 -5.32
C PHE A 373 -14.91 -3.22 -6.59
N GLY A 374 -14.02 -4.20 -6.41
CA GLY A 374 -13.10 -4.69 -7.45
C GLY A 374 -11.77 -3.93 -7.44
N LYS A 375 -10.88 -4.22 -8.41
CA LYS A 375 -9.45 -3.83 -8.43
C LYS A 375 -9.16 -2.31 -8.53
N THR A 376 -9.69 -1.50 -7.63
CA THR A 376 -9.43 -0.06 -7.50
C THR A 376 -8.00 0.18 -6.98
N GLN A 377 -7.34 1.18 -7.53
CA GLN A 377 -6.05 1.68 -7.04
C GLN A 377 -6.21 3.06 -6.41
N ILE A 378 -5.33 3.37 -5.48
CA ILE A 378 -5.08 4.74 -5.01
C ILE A 378 -4.01 5.41 -5.89
N ALA A 379 -3.90 6.73 -5.82
CA ALA A 379 -2.77 7.48 -6.36
C ALA A 379 -2.37 8.59 -5.37
N ALA A 380 -1.14 8.50 -4.85
CA ALA A 380 -0.55 9.47 -3.94
C ALA A 380 0.60 10.22 -4.62
N LYS A 381 0.81 11.49 -4.27
CA LYS A 381 1.91 12.30 -4.83
C LYS A 381 2.40 13.35 -3.83
N ALA A 382 3.73 13.45 -3.68
CA ALA A 382 4.36 14.62 -3.06
C ALA A 382 4.18 15.84 -3.96
N ILE A 383 3.77 16.95 -3.36
CA ILE A 383 3.50 18.25 -3.99
C ILE A 383 4.40 19.32 -3.34
N PRO A 384 4.39 20.60 -3.81
CA PRO A 384 5.27 21.65 -3.30
C PRO A 384 5.22 21.84 -1.77
N ASN A 385 6.28 22.43 -1.22
CA ASN A 385 6.60 22.54 0.22
C ASN A 385 6.72 21.19 0.98
N GLY A 386 6.49 20.09 0.28
CA GLY A 386 6.53 18.73 0.79
C GLY A 386 5.18 18.18 1.22
N ASN A 387 4.10 18.92 0.96
CA ASN A 387 2.73 18.53 1.19
C ASN A 387 2.39 17.27 0.37
N LEU A 388 1.26 16.63 0.63
CA LEU A 388 0.81 15.43 -0.09
C LEU A 388 -0.59 15.64 -0.66
N ALA A 389 -0.86 15.04 -1.82
CA ALA A 389 -2.21 14.83 -2.33
C ALA A 389 -2.42 13.33 -2.57
N VAL A 390 -3.50 12.79 -2.02
CA VAL A 390 -3.85 11.36 -2.10
C VAL A 390 -5.28 11.21 -2.61
N THR A 391 -5.46 10.41 -3.66
CA THR A 391 -6.74 10.24 -4.37
C THR A 391 -7.16 8.78 -4.49
N TRP A 392 -8.46 8.50 -4.34
CA TRP A 392 -9.01 7.14 -4.41
C TRP A 392 -10.45 7.11 -4.96
N PRO A 393 -10.89 6.00 -5.57
CA PRO A 393 -12.30 5.77 -5.88
C PRO A 393 -13.12 5.55 -4.60
N SER A 394 -14.18 6.33 -4.42
CA SER A 394 -15.09 6.28 -3.27
C SER A 394 -16.53 5.98 -3.71
N TYR A 395 -17.41 5.57 -2.78
CA TYR A 395 -18.81 5.25 -3.07
C TYR A 395 -19.80 5.82 -2.04
N MET A 396 -20.88 6.45 -2.52
CA MET A 396 -21.97 7.00 -1.68
C MET A 396 -23.31 6.32 -1.95
N ASN A 397 -24.07 6.01 -0.89
CA ASN A 397 -25.45 5.52 -0.97
C ASN A 397 -26.46 6.68 -1.04
N MET A 398 -26.70 7.21 -2.24
CA MET A 398 -27.67 8.29 -2.44
C MET A 398 -29.09 7.72 -2.62
N GLY A 399 -29.78 7.46 -1.50
CA GLY A 399 -31.20 7.09 -1.47
C GLY A 399 -31.50 5.70 -2.03
N GLY A 400 -30.64 4.71 -1.74
CA GLY A 400 -30.77 3.34 -2.24
C GLY A 400 -30.12 3.12 -3.62
N SER A 401 -29.37 4.09 -4.12
CA SER A 401 -28.50 3.94 -5.30
C SER A 401 -27.08 4.31 -4.92
N TRP A 402 -26.18 3.33 -4.97
CA TRP A 402 -24.74 3.57 -4.91
C TRP A 402 -24.28 4.37 -6.13
N ARG A 403 -23.35 5.30 -5.92
CA ARG A 403 -22.67 6.11 -6.94
C ARG A 403 -21.19 6.17 -6.59
N GLY A 404 -20.32 6.18 -7.60
CA GLY A 404 -18.89 6.36 -7.38
C GLY A 404 -18.47 7.82 -7.51
N ALA A 405 -17.27 8.14 -7.03
CA ALA A 405 -16.54 9.37 -7.29
C ALA A 405 -15.03 9.09 -7.21
N ILE A 406 -14.19 10.08 -7.57
CA ILE A 406 -12.85 10.19 -6.98
C ILE A 406 -12.94 11.15 -5.80
N THR A 407 -12.42 10.73 -4.66
CA THR A 407 -12.20 11.57 -3.47
C THR A 407 -10.70 11.88 -3.37
N GLU A 408 -10.39 13.04 -2.81
CA GLU A 408 -9.05 13.54 -2.51
C GLU A 408 -8.95 13.91 -1.03
N ILE A 409 -7.74 13.78 -0.48
CA ILE A 409 -7.34 14.36 0.80
C ILE A 409 -5.92 14.91 0.64
N THR A 410 -5.64 16.06 1.26
CA THR A 410 -4.32 16.70 1.23
C THR A 410 -3.70 16.71 2.62
N PHE A 411 -2.40 16.44 2.71
CA PHE A 411 -1.61 16.65 3.93
C PHE A 411 -0.80 17.93 3.79
N ASP A 412 -0.87 18.79 4.79
CA ASP A 412 -0.04 19.98 4.89
C ASP A 412 1.09 19.81 5.93
N GLN A 413 2.32 20.10 5.53
CA GLN A 413 3.52 19.95 6.36
C GLN A 413 3.65 21.03 7.43
N ASP A 414 3.20 22.26 7.16
CA ASP A 414 3.44 23.41 8.03
C ASP A 414 2.47 23.42 9.23
N SER A 415 1.22 23.01 9.03
CA SER A 415 0.25 22.74 10.11
C SER A 415 0.33 21.31 10.67
N GLY A 416 0.85 20.36 9.88
CA GLY A 416 0.93 18.94 10.24
C GLY A 416 -0.40 18.18 10.18
N ASN A 417 -1.43 18.74 9.53
CA ASN A 417 -2.78 18.19 9.48
C ASN A 417 -3.15 17.63 8.09
N TRP A 418 -4.14 16.74 8.09
CA TRP A 418 -4.87 16.35 6.88
C TRP A 418 -6.10 17.24 6.70
N SER A 419 -6.47 17.54 5.45
CA SER A 419 -7.77 18.12 5.11
C SER A 419 -8.90 17.13 5.37
N GLU A 420 -10.15 17.59 5.32
CA GLU A 420 -11.29 16.67 5.17
C GLU A 420 -11.26 15.98 3.79
N PRO A 421 -11.87 14.78 3.63
CA PRO A 421 -12.00 14.12 2.32
C PRO A 421 -12.98 14.85 1.38
N GLY A 422 -12.47 15.41 0.28
CA GLY A 422 -13.25 16.17 -0.71
C GLY A 422 -13.52 15.43 -2.02
N PHE A 423 -14.68 15.67 -2.65
CA PHE A 423 -15.06 15.02 -3.90
C PHE A 423 -14.59 15.77 -5.15
N VAL A 424 -13.60 15.21 -5.85
CA VAL A 424 -13.04 15.75 -7.11
C VAL A 424 -14.02 15.64 -8.29
N THR A 425 -14.98 14.72 -8.25
CA THR A 425 -15.81 14.40 -9.43
C THR A 425 -17.32 14.49 -9.16
N ASN A 426 -18.01 15.30 -9.96
CA ASN A 426 -19.47 15.53 -9.86
C ASN A 426 -20.35 14.60 -10.74
N ASN A 427 -19.76 13.60 -11.42
CA ASN A 427 -20.48 12.72 -12.34
C ASN A 427 -21.07 11.49 -11.63
N PHE A 428 -22.35 11.20 -11.90
CA PHE A 428 -23.18 10.27 -11.12
C PHE A 428 -22.96 8.76 -11.43
N THR A 429 -21.73 8.37 -11.74
CA THR A 429 -21.38 7.04 -12.29
C THR A 429 -20.17 6.44 -11.57
N THR A 430 -19.65 5.27 -11.96
CA THR A 430 -18.57 4.61 -11.19
C THR A 430 -17.19 4.90 -11.77
N ALA A 431 -16.44 5.74 -11.05
CA ALA A 431 -15.07 6.13 -11.33
C ALA A 431 -14.05 5.07 -10.84
N TYR A 432 -12.91 4.98 -11.51
CA TYR A 432 -11.85 4.02 -11.24
C TYR A 432 -10.47 4.54 -11.66
N ASP A 433 -9.43 3.93 -11.07
CA ASP A 433 -8.01 4.05 -11.44
C ASP A 433 -7.54 5.50 -11.66
N PRO A 434 -7.55 6.35 -10.60
CA PRO A 434 -6.95 7.67 -10.65
C PRO A 434 -5.44 7.60 -10.93
N SER A 435 -4.90 8.63 -11.56
CA SER A 435 -3.46 8.86 -11.67
C SER A 435 -3.17 10.36 -11.59
N LEU A 436 -2.28 10.73 -10.66
CA LEU A 436 -2.06 12.09 -10.20
C LEU A 436 -0.61 12.54 -10.46
N SER A 437 -0.44 13.81 -10.83
CA SER A 437 0.85 14.50 -10.91
C SER A 437 0.63 16.00 -10.69
N TYR A 438 1.71 16.79 -10.63
CA TYR A 438 1.65 18.25 -10.56
C TYR A 438 2.62 18.88 -11.58
N ASP A 439 2.45 20.16 -11.89
CA ASP A 439 3.33 20.94 -12.76
C ASP A 439 4.17 22.00 -12.03
N SER A 440 5.07 22.69 -12.75
CA SER A 440 5.95 23.71 -12.15
C SER A 440 5.24 25.03 -11.77
N THR A 441 3.93 25.11 -12.00
CA THR A 441 3.03 26.18 -11.55
C THR A 441 2.09 25.72 -10.43
N ASN A 442 2.51 24.70 -9.67
CA ASN A 442 1.79 24.12 -8.53
C ASN A 442 0.40 23.56 -8.87
N ARG A 443 0.07 23.35 -10.16
CA ARG A 443 -1.24 22.81 -10.53
C ARG A 443 -1.24 21.30 -10.39
N LEU A 444 -2.26 20.76 -9.74
CA LEU A 444 -2.55 19.33 -9.75
C LEU A 444 -3.16 18.92 -11.08
N HIS A 445 -2.83 17.71 -11.54
CA HIS A 445 -3.32 17.11 -12.76
C HIS A 445 -3.80 15.69 -12.47
N LEU A 446 -5.11 15.48 -12.54
CA LEU A 446 -5.75 14.19 -12.30
C LEU A 446 -6.33 13.63 -13.60
N VAL A 447 -6.11 12.34 -13.84
CA VAL A 447 -6.83 11.55 -14.85
C VAL A 447 -7.49 10.34 -14.20
N TRP A 448 -8.69 9.97 -14.66
CA TRP A 448 -9.40 8.77 -14.22
C TRP A 448 -10.29 8.23 -15.35
N TRP A 449 -10.99 7.11 -15.14
CA TRP A 449 -12.01 6.63 -16.06
C TRP A 449 -13.35 6.32 -15.38
N ASP A 450 -14.44 6.53 -16.11
CA ASP A 450 -15.83 6.39 -15.62
C ASP A 450 -16.81 6.03 -16.78
N TYR A 451 -18.01 5.56 -16.45
CA TYR A 451 -19.09 5.19 -17.37
C TYR A 451 -19.94 6.38 -17.82
N HIS A 452 -19.54 7.13 -18.85
CA HIS A 452 -20.36 8.23 -19.38
C HIS A 452 -21.75 7.75 -19.86
N PRO A 453 -22.89 8.33 -19.39
CA PRO A 453 -24.24 7.80 -19.62
C PRO A 453 -24.69 7.65 -21.08
N ILE A 454 -24.10 8.39 -22.02
CA ILE A 454 -24.52 8.39 -23.44
C ILE A 454 -23.61 7.51 -24.31
N THR A 455 -22.36 7.28 -23.91
CA THR A 455 -21.32 6.70 -24.77
C THR A 455 -20.61 5.49 -24.17
N GLY A 456 -20.87 5.16 -22.90
CA GLY A 456 -20.13 4.14 -22.17
C GLY A 456 -18.81 4.68 -21.62
N LYS A 457 -17.84 3.78 -21.39
CA LYS A 457 -16.60 4.11 -20.69
C LYS A 457 -15.79 5.21 -21.41
N ALA A 458 -15.29 6.15 -20.61
CA ALA A 458 -14.57 7.34 -21.03
C ALA A 458 -13.38 7.61 -20.08
N ILE A 459 -12.32 8.22 -20.60
CA ILE A 459 -11.25 8.81 -19.78
C ILE A 459 -11.55 10.31 -19.62
N TYR A 460 -11.37 10.81 -18.41
CA TYR A 460 -11.55 12.22 -18.04
C TYR A 460 -10.27 12.78 -17.45
N TYR A 461 -10.08 14.09 -17.59
CA TYR A 461 -8.99 14.86 -17.01
C TYR A 461 -9.56 16.09 -16.30
N ALA A 462 -8.93 16.48 -15.20
CA ALA A 462 -9.16 17.73 -14.51
C ALA A 462 -7.82 18.31 -14.04
N GLN A 463 -7.82 19.61 -13.70
CA GLN A 463 -6.65 20.28 -13.12
C GLN A 463 -7.07 21.15 -11.93
N GLY A 464 -6.27 21.13 -10.86
CA GLY A 464 -6.54 21.84 -9.62
C GLY A 464 -5.51 22.93 -9.32
N LEU A 465 -5.90 23.90 -8.51
CA LEU A 465 -5.02 24.84 -7.80
C LEU A 465 -5.29 24.67 -6.30
N PHE A 466 -4.29 24.89 -5.45
CA PHE A 466 -4.48 24.80 -4.00
C PHE A 466 -5.29 25.97 -3.44
N ASP A 467 -6.05 25.66 -2.40
CA ASP A 467 -6.93 26.50 -1.59
C ASP A 467 -7.05 25.73 -0.27
N PHE A 468 -6.27 26.08 0.77
CA PHE A 468 -6.13 25.20 1.94
C PHE A 468 -7.15 25.45 3.06
N ASP A 469 -7.72 26.66 3.16
CA ASP A 469 -8.70 27.02 4.20
C ASP A 469 -10.15 27.18 3.68
N LEU A 470 -10.34 26.99 2.37
CA LEU A 470 -11.63 26.91 1.70
C LEU A 470 -12.40 28.24 1.75
N ASP A 471 -11.70 29.37 1.61
CA ASP A 471 -12.28 30.71 1.40
C ASP A 471 -12.75 30.94 -0.05
N GLY A 472 -12.08 30.33 -1.03
CA GLY A 472 -12.37 30.45 -2.46
C GLY A 472 -11.37 31.30 -3.26
N LEU A 473 -10.33 31.84 -2.62
CA LEU A 473 -9.08 32.24 -3.26
C LEU A 473 -8.19 31.01 -3.49
N THR A 474 -7.04 31.21 -4.11
CA THR A 474 -5.99 30.18 -4.20
C THR A 474 -4.73 30.68 -3.50
N ASN A 475 -3.92 29.79 -2.91
CA ASN A 475 -2.72 30.19 -2.16
C ASN A 475 -1.77 31.11 -2.96
N ASP A 476 -1.78 31.00 -4.30
CA ASP A 476 -1.03 31.87 -5.22
C ASP A 476 -1.67 33.27 -5.37
N GLU A 477 -3.00 33.38 -5.40
CA GLU A 477 -3.73 34.65 -5.41
C GLU A 477 -3.61 35.37 -4.07
N GLU A 478 -3.72 34.64 -2.97
CA GLU A 478 -3.48 35.15 -1.61
C GLU A 478 -2.05 35.66 -1.46
N THR A 479 -1.04 34.79 -1.61
CA THR A 479 0.38 35.14 -1.39
C THR A 479 0.89 36.27 -2.32
N ASN A 480 0.35 36.39 -3.55
CA ASN A 480 0.91 37.28 -4.58
C ASN A 480 0.00 38.40 -5.08
N SER A 481 -1.31 38.36 -4.80
CA SER A 481 -2.29 39.35 -5.31
C SER A 481 -2.99 40.13 -4.19
N TYR A 482 -3.45 39.45 -3.13
CA TYR A 482 -4.20 40.06 -2.02
C TYR A 482 -3.34 40.27 -0.76
N PHE A 483 -2.33 39.44 -0.56
CA PHE A 483 -1.41 39.41 0.60
C PHE A 483 -2.03 38.97 1.93
N THR A 484 -3.03 38.09 1.82
CA THR A 484 -3.72 37.34 2.89
C THR A 484 -2.91 36.14 3.37
N ASP A 485 -3.37 35.42 4.41
CA ASP A 485 -2.67 34.26 5.00
C ASP A 485 -3.30 32.91 4.55
N PRO A 486 -2.64 32.11 3.68
CA PRO A 486 -3.22 30.94 2.98
C PRO A 486 -3.61 29.69 3.80
N PHE A 487 -3.91 29.90 5.08
CA PHE A 487 -4.26 28.91 6.08
C PHE A 487 -5.28 29.46 7.10
N ASN A 488 -5.79 30.67 6.90
CA ASN A 488 -6.71 31.37 7.79
C ASN A 488 -7.73 32.18 6.96
N PRO A 489 -8.97 31.70 6.81
CA PRO A 489 -9.89 32.16 5.78
C PRO A 489 -10.58 33.51 6.07
N ASP A 490 -10.09 34.24 7.06
CA ASP A 490 -10.58 35.51 7.63
C ASP A 490 -9.32 36.22 8.18
N THR A 491 -8.53 36.82 7.29
CA THR A 491 -7.14 37.24 7.57
C THR A 491 -7.04 38.32 8.65
N ASP A 492 -7.99 39.25 8.71
CA ASP A 492 -7.96 40.38 9.65
C ASP A 492 -8.93 40.25 10.84
N GLY A 493 -9.84 39.26 10.82
CA GLY A 493 -10.66 38.85 11.95
C GLY A 493 -12.02 39.55 12.04
N ASP A 494 -12.61 39.88 10.89
CA ASP A 494 -13.79 40.72 10.74
C ASP A 494 -15.14 39.94 10.71
N LEU A 495 -15.06 38.61 10.59
CA LEU A 495 -16.18 37.65 10.43
C LEU A 495 -16.74 37.48 9.00
N MET A 496 -16.10 38.05 7.99
CA MET A 496 -16.27 37.68 6.58
C MET A 496 -15.20 36.64 6.17
N LYS A 497 -15.06 36.37 4.86
CA LYS A 497 -14.00 35.53 4.30
C LYS A 497 -13.29 36.32 3.20
N ASP A 498 -11.97 36.24 3.13
CA ASP A 498 -11.13 37.00 2.20
C ASP A 498 -11.62 36.86 0.72
N GLY A 499 -12.01 35.65 0.31
CA GLY A 499 -12.57 35.36 -1.01
C GLY A 499 -14.01 35.84 -1.23
N ASP A 500 -14.85 35.91 -0.19
CA ASP A 500 -16.17 36.54 -0.26
C ASP A 500 -16.03 38.07 -0.35
N GLU A 501 -15.10 38.67 0.41
CA GLU A 501 -14.73 40.09 0.34
C GLU A 501 -14.23 40.49 -1.05
N VAL A 502 -13.24 39.77 -1.57
CA VAL A 502 -12.70 39.97 -2.92
C VAL A 502 -13.80 39.81 -3.98
N ALA A 503 -14.77 38.91 -3.77
CA ALA A 503 -15.89 38.72 -4.68
C ALA A 503 -16.91 39.88 -4.67
N VAL A 504 -17.08 40.60 -3.55
CA VAL A 504 -17.92 41.81 -3.48
C VAL A 504 -17.15 43.11 -3.76
N GLY A 505 -15.83 43.11 -3.59
CA GLY A 505 -14.90 44.20 -3.90
C GLY A 505 -14.35 44.96 -2.68
N MET A 506 -14.31 44.33 -1.51
CA MET A 506 -13.74 44.81 -0.25
C MET A 506 -12.20 44.60 -0.21
N ASP A 507 -11.53 44.96 0.89
CA ASP A 507 -10.07 44.90 1.06
C ASP A 507 -9.71 44.00 2.26
N PRO A 508 -9.37 42.70 2.06
CA PRO A 508 -9.30 41.64 3.09
C PRO A 508 -8.07 41.74 4.03
N LEU A 509 -7.72 42.96 4.39
CA LEU A 509 -6.64 43.40 5.27
C LEU A 509 -7.05 44.66 6.06
N ASN A 510 -8.33 45.04 6.02
CA ASN A 510 -8.92 46.21 6.66
C ASN A 510 -10.35 45.90 7.20
N PRO A 511 -10.50 45.55 8.49
CA PRO A 511 -11.75 45.04 9.07
C PRO A 511 -12.74 46.14 9.53
N ASP A 512 -12.68 47.33 8.91
CA ASP A 512 -13.53 48.52 9.20
C ASP A 512 -13.30 49.55 8.06
N GLU A 513 -13.98 49.40 6.93
CA GLU A 513 -13.75 50.11 5.67
C GLU A 513 -14.09 51.61 5.70
N ASP A 514 -15.02 52.05 6.55
CA ASP A 514 -15.39 53.46 6.70
C ASP A 514 -15.00 54.13 8.03
N SER A 515 -14.46 53.34 8.97
CA SER A 515 -13.91 53.75 10.27
C SER A 515 -14.96 54.21 11.29
N ASP A 516 -16.10 53.54 11.38
CA ASP A 516 -17.16 53.82 12.37
C ASP A 516 -17.19 52.90 13.61
N LEU A 517 -16.30 51.89 13.63
CA LEU A 517 -16.06 50.91 14.71
C LEU A 517 -17.06 49.73 14.78
N ILE A 518 -17.69 49.40 13.66
CA ILE A 518 -18.32 48.10 13.38
C ILE A 518 -17.43 47.33 12.39
N LEU A 519 -17.49 46.00 12.38
CA LEU A 519 -16.76 45.14 11.43
C LEU A 519 -17.59 44.92 10.14
N ASP A 520 -16.95 44.88 8.99
CA ASP A 520 -17.60 44.84 7.68
C ASP A 520 -18.39 43.54 7.44
N GLY A 521 -17.89 42.40 7.93
CA GLY A 521 -18.57 41.11 7.96
C GLY A 521 -19.82 41.10 8.85
N TRP A 522 -19.84 41.86 9.96
CA TRP A 522 -21.05 42.07 10.77
C TRP A 522 -22.08 42.92 10.02
N GLU A 523 -21.64 43.98 9.35
CA GLU A 523 -22.50 44.81 8.50
C GLU A 523 -23.09 44.00 7.33
N TYR A 524 -22.26 43.23 6.63
CA TYR A 524 -22.64 42.38 5.50
C TYR A 524 -23.67 41.32 5.93
N LYS A 525 -23.41 40.62 7.04
CA LYS A 525 -24.31 39.64 7.67
C LYS A 525 -25.70 40.21 7.94
N TYR A 526 -25.78 41.43 8.46
CA TYR A 526 -27.07 42.08 8.76
C TYR A 526 -27.62 42.94 7.62
N GLY A 527 -26.89 43.11 6.51
CA GLY A 527 -27.33 43.90 5.36
C GLY A 527 -27.33 45.41 5.62
N PHE A 528 -26.30 45.89 6.33
CA PHE A 528 -25.91 47.30 6.35
C PHE A 528 -24.88 47.57 5.23
N SER A 529 -23.88 48.43 5.42
CA SER A 529 -23.04 48.92 4.31
C SER A 529 -21.75 49.61 4.80
N SER A 530 -20.64 48.86 4.79
CA SER A 530 -19.20 49.16 5.00
C SER A 530 -18.59 50.45 4.40
N TYR A 531 -19.41 51.27 3.74
CA TYR A 531 -19.05 52.54 3.13
C TYR A 531 -20.00 53.68 3.55
N ASN A 532 -20.68 53.59 4.71
CA ASN A 532 -21.80 54.43 5.10
C ASN A 532 -21.76 55.07 6.52
N ALA A 533 -20.84 54.72 7.42
CA ALA A 533 -20.36 55.45 8.63
C ALA A 533 -21.38 56.18 9.53
N THR A 534 -22.64 55.79 9.46
CA THR A 534 -23.78 56.56 10.01
C THR A 534 -24.92 55.67 10.49
N ASP A 535 -24.93 54.41 10.06
CA ASP A 535 -25.76 53.29 10.48
C ASP A 535 -25.42 52.89 11.91
N ALA A 536 -24.14 52.93 12.33
CA ALA A 536 -23.72 52.73 13.72
C ALA A 536 -24.50 53.56 14.76
N GLN A 537 -24.97 54.74 14.35
CA GLN A 537 -25.73 55.69 15.17
C GLN A 537 -27.24 55.61 14.94
N ILE A 538 -27.71 54.64 14.15
CA ILE A 538 -29.13 54.33 13.97
C ILE A 538 -29.53 53.28 15.01
N ASP A 539 -30.65 53.57 15.65
CA ASP A 539 -31.51 52.63 16.37
C ASP A 539 -32.47 52.04 15.31
N PHE A 540 -32.29 50.77 14.92
CA PHE A 540 -32.97 50.23 13.73
C PHE A 540 -34.35 49.65 14.02
N ASP A 541 -34.51 48.87 15.10
CA ASP A 541 -35.78 48.24 15.48
C ASP A 541 -36.53 48.92 16.63
N THR A 542 -35.93 49.94 17.26
CA THR A 542 -36.52 50.85 18.27
C THR A 542 -36.64 50.29 19.68
N ASP A 543 -35.72 49.42 20.07
CA ASP A 543 -35.53 48.93 21.45
C ASP A 543 -34.93 50.00 22.39
N GLY A 544 -33.95 50.78 21.92
CA GLY A 544 -33.21 51.80 22.66
C GLY A 544 -31.68 51.76 22.53
N LEU A 545 -31.12 50.73 21.87
CA LEU A 545 -29.72 50.63 21.48
C LEU A 545 -29.48 51.33 20.12
N THR A 546 -28.27 51.24 19.59
CA THR A 546 -27.95 51.58 18.18
C THR A 546 -27.06 50.49 17.62
N ASN A 547 -26.97 50.34 16.29
CA ASN A 547 -26.17 49.31 15.62
C ASN A 547 -24.78 49.07 16.26
N TYR A 548 -24.04 50.15 16.60
CA TYR A 548 -22.74 50.05 17.28
C TYR A 548 -22.84 49.46 18.71
N TYR A 549 -23.85 49.86 19.49
CA TYR A 549 -24.08 49.26 20.80
C TYR A 549 -24.48 47.79 20.68
N GLU A 550 -25.34 47.45 19.71
CA GLU A 550 -25.77 46.07 19.44
C GLU A 550 -24.57 45.20 19.05
N PHE A 551 -23.73 45.68 18.13
CA PHE A 551 -22.43 45.09 17.82
C PHE A 551 -21.58 44.85 19.08
N THR A 552 -21.38 45.87 19.93
CA THR A 552 -20.57 45.72 21.15
C THR A 552 -21.16 44.82 22.25
N ASN A 553 -22.44 44.43 22.15
CA ASN A 553 -23.09 43.47 23.05
C ASN A 553 -23.51 42.18 22.32
N ASN A 554 -23.11 41.99 21.07
CA ASN A 554 -23.47 40.87 20.16
C ASN A 554 -24.99 40.67 19.91
N THR A 555 -25.84 41.66 20.19
CA THR A 555 -27.28 41.56 20.00
C THR A 555 -27.70 41.76 18.53
N HIS A 556 -28.96 41.47 18.19
CA HIS A 556 -29.42 41.39 16.80
C HIS A 556 -30.06 42.70 16.29
N PRO A 557 -29.41 43.46 15.36
CA PRO A 557 -29.76 44.85 14.97
C PRO A 557 -31.01 45.04 14.07
N ARG A 558 -32.00 44.17 14.24
CA ARG A 558 -33.30 44.12 13.54
C ARG A 558 -34.37 43.35 14.33
N ASN A 559 -34.06 42.90 15.54
CA ASN A 559 -34.89 42.05 16.38
C ASN A 559 -34.70 42.46 17.84
N ASN A 560 -35.57 43.34 18.31
CA ASN A 560 -35.56 44.06 19.58
C ASN A 560 -35.64 43.20 20.87
N ASP A 561 -35.40 41.89 20.79
CA ASP A 561 -35.77 40.84 21.76
C ASP A 561 -34.99 39.58 21.32
N THR A 562 -33.67 39.58 21.55
CA THR A 562 -32.70 38.70 20.88
C THR A 562 -32.78 37.22 21.31
N ASP A 563 -33.10 36.94 22.58
CA ASP A 563 -33.22 35.57 23.12
C ASP A 563 -34.68 35.08 23.31
N PHE A 564 -35.65 35.97 23.05
CA PHE A 564 -37.10 35.74 23.06
C PHE A 564 -37.75 35.55 24.45
N ASP A 565 -37.21 36.19 25.50
CA ASP A 565 -37.74 36.15 26.87
C ASP A 565 -38.96 37.08 27.15
N PHE A 566 -39.28 38.00 26.22
CA PHE A 566 -40.28 39.09 26.28
C PHE A 566 -39.88 40.41 26.98
N LEU A 567 -38.62 40.57 27.38
CA LEU A 567 -37.99 41.88 27.56
C LEU A 567 -37.56 42.41 26.19
N THR A 568 -36.55 43.27 26.17
CA THR A 568 -35.93 43.79 24.95
C THR A 568 -34.50 44.15 25.31
N ASP A 569 -33.55 43.97 24.40
CA ASP A 569 -32.12 44.08 24.66
C ASP A 569 -31.73 45.40 25.38
N GLY A 570 -32.28 46.52 24.91
CA GLY A 570 -32.12 47.86 25.50
C GLY A 570 -32.97 48.12 26.76
N GLN A 571 -33.97 47.32 27.07
CA GLN A 571 -34.58 47.31 28.42
C GLN A 571 -33.63 46.66 29.43
N GLU A 572 -33.03 45.54 29.05
CA GLU A 572 -32.17 44.71 29.88
C GLU A 572 -30.89 45.45 30.26
N ILE A 573 -30.07 45.80 29.26
CA ILE A 573 -28.80 46.52 29.42
C ILE A 573 -28.98 47.83 30.20
N ILE A 574 -30.11 48.55 30.00
CA ILE A 574 -30.31 49.90 30.55
C ILE A 574 -31.03 49.89 31.92
N ASN A 575 -31.91 48.92 32.20
CA ASN A 575 -32.79 48.95 33.38
C ASN A 575 -32.59 47.76 34.33
N TYR A 576 -32.34 46.56 33.82
CA TYR A 576 -32.39 45.31 34.60
C TYR A 576 -31.00 44.75 34.92
N GLN A 577 -30.03 44.87 34.01
CA GLN A 577 -28.68 44.28 34.07
C GLN A 577 -28.66 42.74 33.93
N THR A 578 -29.63 42.21 33.17
CA THR A 578 -29.66 40.86 32.60
C THR A 578 -28.78 40.77 31.33
N ASP A 579 -28.57 39.56 30.81
CA ASP A 579 -27.78 39.28 29.60
C ASP A 579 -28.70 38.99 28.39
N PRO A 580 -28.88 39.94 27.44
CA PRO A 580 -29.89 39.88 26.35
C PRO A 580 -29.59 38.84 25.25
N LEU A 581 -28.69 37.89 25.52
CA LEU A 581 -28.34 36.75 24.69
C LEU A 581 -28.73 35.43 25.36
N ASN A 582 -29.23 35.48 26.59
CA ASN A 582 -29.42 34.35 27.48
C ASN A 582 -30.62 34.60 28.40
N ASN A 583 -31.78 34.12 27.96
CA ASN A 583 -33.09 34.40 28.56
C ASN A 583 -33.28 33.98 30.03
N ASP A 584 -32.32 33.28 30.63
CA ASP A 584 -32.26 32.87 32.04
C ASP A 584 -30.90 33.31 32.61
N THR A 585 -30.79 34.59 33.04
CA THR A 585 -29.51 35.25 33.36
C THR A 585 -28.75 34.55 34.50
N ASP A 586 -29.44 34.00 35.49
CA ASP A 586 -28.83 33.41 36.68
C ASP A 586 -28.96 31.88 36.80
N ASN A 587 -29.61 31.25 35.81
CA ASN A 587 -29.68 29.81 35.54
C ASN A 587 -30.55 29.04 36.55
N ASP A 588 -31.72 29.59 36.91
CA ASP A 588 -32.67 29.04 37.88
C ASP A 588 -33.85 28.26 37.27
N LEU A 589 -33.98 28.28 35.93
CA LEU A 589 -35.05 27.71 35.09
C LEU A 589 -36.32 28.58 34.89
N LEU A 590 -36.36 29.80 35.43
CA LEU A 590 -37.24 30.87 34.95
C LEU A 590 -36.57 31.57 33.75
N SER A 591 -37.30 32.50 33.14
CA SER A 591 -36.68 33.46 32.23
C SER A 591 -36.81 34.86 32.80
N ASP A 592 -35.87 35.74 32.51
CA ASP A 592 -35.76 37.06 33.14
C ASP A 592 -37.07 37.87 33.03
N GLY A 593 -37.73 37.79 31.87
CA GLY A 593 -39.04 38.36 31.60
C GLY A 593 -40.19 37.65 32.30
N GLN A 594 -40.12 36.35 32.60
CA GLN A 594 -41.08 35.70 33.49
C GLN A 594 -40.94 36.23 34.92
N GLU A 595 -39.71 36.38 35.41
CA GLU A 595 -39.45 36.95 36.73
C GLU A 595 -39.93 38.40 36.82
N ILE A 596 -39.44 39.26 35.94
CA ILE A 596 -39.69 40.70 35.95
C ILE A 596 -41.16 41.04 35.63
N LEU A 597 -41.86 40.24 34.83
CA LEU A 597 -43.24 40.54 34.38
C LEU A 597 -44.33 39.68 35.05
N ILE A 598 -43.99 38.50 35.61
CA ILE A 598 -44.97 37.54 36.17
C ILE A 598 -44.75 37.29 37.66
N TYR A 599 -43.56 36.81 38.06
CA TYR A 599 -43.32 36.27 39.41
C TYR A 599 -42.84 37.31 40.44
N SER A 600 -42.14 38.35 39.98
CA SER A 600 -41.51 39.41 40.79
C SER A 600 -40.34 38.97 41.70
N THR A 601 -39.67 37.90 41.30
CA THR A 601 -38.37 37.38 41.76
C THR A 601 -37.21 38.25 41.21
N ASN A 602 -35.96 37.76 41.15
CA ASN A 602 -34.78 38.59 40.87
C ASN A 602 -33.69 37.94 39.98
N ALA A 603 -33.96 37.86 38.68
CA ALA A 603 -33.14 37.66 37.45
C ALA A 603 -31.65 38.10 37.39
N THR A 604 -30.92 37.96 38.48
CA THR A 604 -29.47 38.18 38.66
C THR A 604 -28.93 37.43 39.90
N ASN A 605 -29.78 36.63 40.57
CA ASN A 605 -29.58 35.93 41.82
C ASN A 605 -30.69 34.84 41.94
N PRO A 606 -30.37 33.55 41.78
CA PRO A 606 -31.35 32.48 41.54
C PRO A 606 -32.08 31.98 42.81
N ASP A 607 -31.96 32.69 43.94
CA ASP A 607 -32.48 32.35 45.28
C ASP A 607 -32.83 33.67 46.00
N THR A 608 -34.07 34.14 45.84
CA THR A 608 -34.50 35.50 46.20
C THR A 608 -34.45 35.80 47.71
N GLU A 609 -34.66 34.81 48.57
CA GLU A 609 -34.57 34.95 50.03
C GLU A 609 -33.20 34.63 50.64
N GLY A 610 -32.38 33.79 49.98
CA GLY A 610 -31.19 33.18 50.55
C GLY A 610 -31.51 31.94 51.41
N ASP A 611 -32.27 31.01 50.84
CA ASP A 611 -32.76 29.76 51.44
C ASP A 611 -31.93 28.51 51.07
N GLU A 612 -31.15 28.57 49.98
CA GLU A 612 -30.43 27.48 49.31
C GLU A 612 -31.27 26.62 48.32
N MET A 613 -32.56 26.93 48.11
CA MET A 613 -33.39 26.45 46.99
C MET A 613 -33.55 27.53 45.88
N PRO A 614 -33.67 27.19 44.59
CA PRO A 614 -33.86 28.20 43.52
C PRO A 614 -35.32 28.55 43.22
N ASP A 615 -35.60 29.82 42.89
CA ASP A 615 -36.96 30.34 42.71
C ASP A 615 -37.75 29.58 41.62
N GLY A 616 -37.07 29.20 40.52
CA GLY A 616 -37.62 28.45 39.40
C GLY A 616 -37.90 26.97 39.69
N TRP A 617 -37.12 26.35 40.57
CA TRP A 617 -37.45 25.03 41.11
C TRP A 617 -38.65 25.12 42.05
N GLU A 618 -38.67 26.11 42.94
CA GLU A 618 -39.80 26.36 43.85
C GLU A 618 -41.11 26.63 43.08
N ILE A 619 -41.09 27.48 42.05
CA ILE A 619 -42.26 27.77 41.21
C ILE A 619 -42.72 26.55 40.40
N LYS A 620 -41.78 25.68 39.98
CA LYS A 620 -42.07 24.42 39.28
C LYS A 620 -42.76 23.41 40.20
N GLU A 621 -42.28 23.22 41.43
CA GLU A 621 -42.89 22.30 42.40
C GLU A 621 -44.05 22.93 43.20
N GLY A 622 -44.24 24.25 43.13
CA GLY A 622 -45.39 24.96 43.73
C GLY A 622 -45.20 25.44 45.17
N LEU A 623 -43.95 25.73 45.54
CA LEU A 623 -43.54 26.41 46.78
C LEU A 623 -43.69 27.95 46.63
N ASP A 624 -43.05 28.76 47.48
CA ASP A 624 -43.30 30.23 47.60
C ASP A 624 -41.95 30.97 47.77
N PRO A 625 -41.26 31.36 46.67
CA PRO A 625 -39.89 31.93 46.65
C PRO A 625 -39.83 33.39 47.14
N PHE A 626 -40.32 33.55 48.36
CA PHE A 626 -40.23 34.74 49.23
C PHE A 626 -40.31 34.32 50.72
N VAL A 627 -40.31 33.01 51.03
CA VAL A 627 -40.58 32.36 52.31
C VAL A 627 -39.73 31.08 52.48
N ASN A 628 -38.50 31.23 52.99
CA ASN A 628 -37.64 30.13 53.50
C ASN A 628 -38.44 28.95 54.12
N ASP A 629 -38.63 27.89 53.33
CA ASP A 629 -39.37 26.69 53.70
C ASP A 629 -38.64 25.37 53.42
N SER A 630 -37.36 25.45 53.01
CA SER A 630 -36.34 24.37 52.92
C SER A 630 -36.33 23.29 54.01
N TYR A 631 -36.90 23.55 55.19
CA TYR A 631 -37.01 22.61 56.33
C TYR A 631 -38.45 22.10 56.57
N LEU A 632 -39.34 22.25 55.59
CA LEU A 632 -40.63 21.57 55.54
C LEU A 632 -40.50 20.18 54.93
N ASP A 633 -41.52 19.37 55.20
CA ASP A 633 -41.68 17.95 54.93
C ASP A 633 -43.19 17.83 54.61
N PRO A 634 -43.61 18.02 53.33
CA PRO A 634 -45.01 18.27 53.02
C PRO A 634 -45.85 16.99 52.88
N ASP A 635 -45.21 15.87 52.52
CA ASP A 635 -45.83 14.57 52.23
C ASP A 635 -45.65 13.53 53.36
N LEU A 636 -44.64 13.72 54.21
CA LEU A 636 -44.27 12.94 55.41
C LEU A 636 -43.37 11.70 55.16
N ASP A 637 -42.51 11.73 54.13
CA ASP A 637 -41.51 10.68 53.84
C ASP A 637 -40.22 10.75 54.70
N ASN A 638 -39.95 11.90 55.36
CA ASN A 638 -38.77 12.26 56.17
C ASN A 638 -37.56 12.89 55.42
N LEU A 639 -37.69 13.24 54.15
CA LEU A 639 -36.88 14.26 53.48
C LEU A 639 -37.36 15.67 53.89
N TRP A 640 -36.65 16.68 53.39
CA TRP A 640 -37.07 18.09 53.45
C TRP A 640 -36.96 18.69 52.06
N ASN A 641 -37.72 19.75 51.73
CA ASN A 641 -37.70 20.41 50.41
C ASN A 641 -36.27 20.60 49.84
N ILE A 642 -35.30 21.05 50.67
CA ILE A 642 -33.89 21.24 50.25
C ILE A 642 -33.14 19.92 49.94
N GLN A 643 -33.50 18.83 50.61
CA GLN A 643 -32.98 17.50 50.30
C GLN A 643 -33.60 16.98 49.00
N GLU A 644 -34.89 17.20 48.80
CA GLU A 644 -35.61 16.76 47.62
C GLU A 644 -35.12 17.48 46.36
N TYR A 645 -34.88 18.80 46.45
CA TYR A 645 -34.13 19.53 45.43
C TYR A 645 -32.76 18.88 45.14
N ALA A 646 -31.97 18.58 46.18
CA ALA A 646 -30.64 18.00 46.04
C ALA A 646 -30.62 16.56 45.47
N TYR A 647 -31.72 15.80 45.59
CA TYR A 647 -31.89 14.46 45.00
C TYR A 647 -32.79 14.45 43.75
N SER A 648 -33.35 15.61 43.36
CA SER A 648 -34.33 15.76 42.26
C SER A 648 -35.61 14.93 42.42
N THR A 649 -36.10 14.81 43.65
CA THR A 649 -37.36 14.14 44.02
C THR A 649 -38.51 15.16 44.17
N ASN A 650 -39.70 14.70 44.59
CA ASN A 650 -40.96 15.45 44.50
C ASN A 650 -41.56 15.81 45.89
N PRO A 651 -41.55 17.10 46.31
CA PRO A 651 -42.12 17.61 47.58
C PRO A 651 -43.59 17.31 47.90
N TRP A 652 -44.29 16.54 47.06
CA TRP A 652 -45.68 16.13 47.25
C TRP A 652 -45.93 14.64 47.00
N SER A 653 -44.90 13.82 46.79
CA SER A 653 -45.01 12.39 46.48
C SER A 653 -43.87 11.59 47.11
N ASN A 654 -44.21 10.80 48.14
CA ASN A 654 -43.28 10.02 48.97
C ASN A 654 -42.61 8.82 48.25
N ASP A 655 -42.67 8.83 46.93
CA ASP A 655 -42.58 7.74 45.97
C ASP A 655 -42.62 8.48 44.62
N THR A 656 -41.45 8.88 44.12
CA THR A 656 -41.30 9.80 42.97
C THR A 656 -41.50 9.07 41.63
N ASP A 657 -41.00 7.84 41.48
CA ASP A 657 -41.08 7.07 40.22
C ASP A 657 -42.26 6.07 40.14
N ASN A 658 -42.90 5.78 41.28
CA ASN A 658 -44.06 4.88 41.45
C ASN A 658 -43.73 3.38 41.47
N ASP A 659 -42.51 2.97 41.89
CA ASP A 659 -42.13 1.55 42.05
C ASP A 659 -42.65 0.87 43.34
N LEU A 660 -43.10 1.65 44.34
CA LEU A 660 -43.58 1.29 45.69
C LEU A 660 -42.54 1.25 46.83
N LEU A 661 -41.30 1.65 46.57
CA LEU A 661 -40.39 2.16 47.61
C LEU A 661 -40.80 3.60 48.00
N SER A 662 -39.89 4.29 48.66
CA SER A 662 -40.05 5.70 49.00
C SER A 662 -38.70 6.35 48.95
N ASP A 663 -38.64 7.56 48.42
CA ASP A 663 -37.44 8.33 48.13
C ASP A 663 -36.43 8.30 49.30
N TYR A 664 -36.88 8.48 50.55
CA TYR A 664 -36.06 8.29 51.75
C TYR A 664 -35.42 6.89 51.89
N ASP A 665 -36.18 5.81 51.73
CA ASP A 665 -35.69 4.42 51.85
C ASP A 665 -34.74 4.07 50.69
N GLU A 666 -34.95 4.63 49.50
CA GLU A 666 -34.04 4.49 48.37
C GLU A 666 -32.71 5.19 48.63
N ILE A 667 -32.75 6.50 48.88
CA ILE A 667 -31.56 7.32 49.09
C ILE A 667 -30.72 6.85 50.31
N PHE A 668 -31.37 6.36 51.38
CA PHE A 668 -30.72 6.08 52.67
C PHE A 668 -30.73 4.61 53.14
N VAL A 669 -31.43 3.69 52.47
CA VAL A 669 -31.49 2.26 52.85
C VAL A 669 -31.05 1.32 51.72
N GLN A 670 -31.52 1.52 50.49
CA GLN A 670 -31.18 0.64 49.34
C GLN A 670 -30.03 1.16 48.47
N PHE A 671 -29.89 2.48 48.37
CA PHE A 671 -28.95 3.23 47.52
C PHE A 671 -29.26 3.20 46.01
N THR A 672 -30.54 3.10 45.67
CA THR A 672 -31.12 3.17 44.31
C THR A 672 -31.37 4.60 43.84
N ASP A 673 -31.79 4.81 42.58
CA ASP A 673 -32.14 6.13 42.04
C ASP A 673 -33.68 6.34 42.09
N PRO A 674 -34.22 7.18 43.00
CA PRO A 674 -35.68 7.33 43.28
C PRO A 674 -36.48 8.03 42.17
N ARG A 675 -35.98 7.98 40.94
CA ARG A 675 -36.51 8.58 39.72
C ARG A 675 -36.56 7.56 38.58
N ASN A 676 -36.12 6.33 38.82
CA ASN A 676 -35.94 5.28 37.83
C ASN A 676 -36.12 3.89 38.46
N ASN A 677 -37.31 3.32 38.25
CA ASN A 677 -37.84 2.12 38.90
C ASN A 677 -37.14 0.79 38.56
N ASP A 678 -35.93 0.83 38.02
CA ASP A 678 -35.18 -0.25 37.36
C ASP A 678 -33.71 0.23 37.31
N THR A 679 -33.07 0.38 38.48
CA THR A 679 -31.83 1.16 38.67
C THR A 679 -30.64 0.63 37.87
N ASP A 680 -30.49 -0.68 37.72
CA ASP A 680 -29.43 -1.29 36.90
C ASP A 680 -29.87 -1.71 35.48
N SER A 681 -31.16 -1.54 35.16
CA SER A 681 -31.77 -1.76 33.84
C SER A 681 -31.91 -3.22 33.38
N ASP A 682 -31.98 -4.20 34.29
CA ASP A 682 -32.23 -5.62 33.97
C ASP A 682 -33.68 -5.93 33.56
N HIS A 683 -34.65 -5.04 33.85
CA HIS A 683 -36.10 -5.16 33.62
C HIS A 683 -36.91 -5.86 34.74
N LEU A 684 -36.34 -6.05 35.91
CA LEU A 684 -37.07 -6.16 37.18
C LEU A 684 -37.46 -4.75 37.66
N SER A 685 -37.61 -4.56 38.97
CA SER A 685 -37.76 -3.25 39.58
C SER A 685 -37.23 -3.31 41.01
N ASP A 686 -36.67 -2.22 41.48
CA ASP A 686 -35.91 -2.16 42.73
C ASP A 686 -36.73 -2.71 43.93
N TYR A 687 -38.02 -2.36 44.01
CA TYR A 687 -39.00 -2.94 44.91
C TYR A 687 -39.16 -4.45 44.76
N TYR A 688 -39.29 -4.97 43.54
CA TYR A 688 -39.55 -6.37 43.25
C TYR A 688 -38.39 -7.27 43.68
N GLU A 689 -37.17 -6.79 43.46
CA GLU A 689 -35.93 -7.47 43.82
C GLU A 689 -35.74 -7.58 45.34
N ILE A 690 -35.90 -6.46 46.06
CA ILE A 690 -35.70 -6.47 47.51
C ILE A 690 -36.90 -7.08 48.25
N THR A 691 -38.12 -7.08 47.68
CA THR A 691 -39.33 -7.52 48.40
C THR A 691 -39.80 -8.94 48.09
N ILE A 692 -39.56 -9.81 49.08
CA ILE A 692 -40.25 -11.10 49.20
C ILE A 692 -41.74 -10.86 49.54
N ASP A 693 -42.64 -10.80 48.55
CA ASP A 693 -44.11 -10.65 48.79
C ASP A 693 -44.69 -11.82 49.62
N PRO A 694 -45.13 -11.60 50.87
CA PRO A 694 -45.70 -12.66 51.70
C PRO A 694 -47.18 -12.98 51.41
N LEU A 695 -47.81 -12.33 50.42
CA LEU A 695 -49.24 -12.39 50.12
C LEU A 695 -49.61 -13.04 48.78
N ASP A 696 -48.67 -13.26 47.87
CA ASP A 696 -48.92 -14.00 46.65
C ASP A 696 -49.10 -15.51 46.92
N ASP A 697 -50.29 -16.05 46.67
CA ASP A 697 -50.56 -17.51 46.75
C ASP A 697 -49.71 -18.35 45.76
N ARG A 698 -48.93 -17.74 44.84
CA ARG A 698 -47.93 -18.39 43.96
C ARG A 698 -46.60 -18.75 44.65
N TYR A 699 -46.32 -18.21 45.85
CA TYR A 699 -45.05 -18.30 46.60
C TYR A 699 -44.40 -19.70 46.68
N LEU A 700 -45.19 -20.78 46.62
CA LEU A 700 -44.71 -22.17 46.75
C LEU A 700 -44.37 -22.86 45.41
N LEU A 701 -44.24 -22.11 44.32
CA LEU A 701 -44.05 -22.69 42.98
C LEU A 701 -42.97 -22.02 42.10
N ASN A 702 -42.41 -20.88 42.50
CA ASN A 702 -41.92 -19.90 41.52
C ASN A 702 -40.62 -19.15 41.87
N ASN A 703 -39.79 -19.67 42.78
CA ASN A 703 -38.40 -19.22 43.04
C ASN A 703 -38.19 -17.69 43.04
N THR A 704 -38.91 -16.94 43.89
CA THR A 704 -38.62 -15.53 44.14
C THR A 704 -37.40 -15.42 45.05
N PHE A 705 -36.24 -15.12 44.47
CA PHE A 705 -35.01 -14.81 45.18
C PHE A 705 -35.01 -13.34 45.65
N GLN A 706 -33.92 -12.90 46.30
CA GLN A 706 -33.66 -11.48 46.53
C GLN A 706 -32.35 -11.17 45.81
N THR A 707 -32.47 -10.46 44.70
CA THR A 707 -31.39 -9.96 43.86
C THR A 707 -30.89 -8.62 44.40
N ASN A 708 -29.98 -7.95 43.69
CA ASN A 708 -29.39 -6.70 44.10
C ASN A 708 -29.64 -5.61 43.02
N PRO A 709 -30.51 -4.61 43.26
CA PRO A 709 -30.98 -3.61 42.28
C PRO A 709 -29.93 -2.55 41.91
N LEU A 710 -28.66 -2.95 41.92
CA LEU A 710 -27.46 -2.18 41.60
C LEU A 710 -26.50 -3.05 40.75
N GLN A 711 -26.95 -4.21 40.29
CA GLN A 711 -26.22 -5.26 39.60
C GLN A 711 -27.16 -6.13 38.74
N GLN A 712 -27.22 -5.81 37.44
CA GLN A 712 -27.97 -6.56 36.40
C GLN A 712 -27.74 -8.09 36.41
N ASP A 713 -26.61 -8.54 36.97
CA ASP A 713 -26.21 -9.92 37.21
C ASP A 713 -25.74 -10.00 38.68
N THR A 714 -26.56 -10.60 39.55
CA THR A 714 -26.36 -10.59 41.01
C THR A 714 -25.20 -11.49 41.46
N ASP A 715 -24.95 -12.63 40.81
CA ASP A 715 -23.95 -13.62 41.24
C ASP A 715 -22.75 -13.81 40.30
N ASN A 716 -22.76 -13.08 39.18
CA ASN A 716 -21.65 -12.78 38.26
C ASN A 716 -21.31 -13.98 37.36
N ASP A 717 -22.37 -14.52 36.77
CA ASP A 717 -22.46 -15.73 35.95
C ASP A 717 -22.50 -15.45 34.43
N ASN A 718 -22.84 -14.23 34.03
CA ASN A 718 -23.14 -13.73 32.67
C ASN A 718 -24.56 -14.02 32.15
N LEU A 719 -25.51 -14.41 33.01
CA LEU A 719 -26.95 -14.19 32.81
C LEU A 719 -27.40 -12.94 33.57
N ASP A 720 -28.42 -12.24 33.06
CA ASP A 720 -29.10 -11.19 33.84
C ASP A 720 -30.24 -11.78 34.68
N ASP A 721 -30.51 -11.18 35.83
CA ASP A 721 -31.42 -11.72 36.84
C ASP A 721 -32.85 -11.92 36.29
N PHE A 722 -33.28 -11.03 35.39
CA PHE A 722 -34.50 -11.13 34.58
C PHE A 722 -34.49 -12.33 33.62
N MET A 723 -33.41 -12.58 32.86
CA MET A 723 -33.25 -13.77 32.01
C MET A 723 -33.37 -15.04 32.86
N GLU A 724 -32.81 -15.05 34.06
CA GLU A 724 -32.89 -16.21 34.94
C GLU A 724 -34.32 -16.48 35.42
N ILE A 725 -35.00 -15.45 35.93
CA ILE A 725 -36.37 -15.56 36.44
C ILE A 725 -37.39 -15.88 35.34
N ASN A 726 -37.21 -15.33 34.12
CA ASN A 726 -38.22 -15.41 33.06
C ASN A 726 -37.88 -16.34 31.88
N THR A 727 -36.60 -16.67 31.63
CA THR A 727 -36.16 -17.38 30.41
C THR A 727 -35.53 -18.75 30.69
N THR A 728 -34.47 -18.84 31.50
CA THR A 728 -33.78 -20.12 31.79
C THR A 728 -34.46 -20.87 32.93
N GLY A 729 -34.88 -20.17 33.99
CA GLY A 729 -35.43 -20.75 35.23
C GLY A 729 -34.37 -21.20 36.23
N THR A 730 -33.15 -20.68 36.11
CA THR A 730 -31.98 -20.92 36.99
C THR A 730 -32.12 -20.11 38.29
N ASN A 731 -31.03 -19.63 38.91
CA ASN A 731 -31.05 -18.99 40.22
C ASN A 731 -30.08 -17.80 40.30
N PRO A 732 -30.58 -16.54 40.20
CA PRO A 732 -29.78 -15.30 40.28
C PRO A 732 -29.34 -14.95 41.71
N THR A 733 -28.89 -15.96 42.45
CA THR A 733 -28.16 -15.86 43.71
C THR A 733 -27.18 -17.03 43.93
N LEU A 734 -27.08 -17.98 42.97
CA LEU A 734 -26.07 -19.03 42.90
C LEU A 734 -25.71 -19.32 41.42
N ASN A 735 -24.54 -18.86 41.01
CA ASN A 735 -23.86 -19.01 39.71
C ASN A 735 -23.54 -20.46 39.25
N ASP A 736 -24.24 -21.45 39.81
CA ASP A 736 -24.10 -22.91 39.64
C ASP A 736 -25.38 -23.52 40.26
N THR A 737 -26.46 -23.63 39.48
CA THR A 737 -27.80 -24.00 39.98
C THR A 737 -27.88 -25.43 40.49
N ASP A 738 -27.12 -26.36 39.91
CA ASP A 738 -27.22 -27.79 40.23
C ASP A 738 -26.05 -28.39 41.03
N GLY A 739 -24.92 -27.67 41.10
CA GLY A 739 -23.77 -27.94 41.97
C GLY A 739 -22.65 -28.77 41.32
N ASP A 740 -22.41 -28.63 40.02
CA ASP A 740 -21.42 -29.41 39.26
C ASP A 740 -20.10 -28.68 38.95
N LEU A 741 -20.05 -27.37 39.24
CA LEU A 741 -18.92 -26.44 39.13
C LEU A 741 -18.66 -25.83 37.74
N MET A 742 -19.55 -26.01 36.77
CA MET A 742 -19.73 -25.05 35.65
C MET A 742 -20.58 -23.86 36.13
N THR A 743 -20.84 -22.86 35.27
CA THR A 743 -21.80 -21.77 35.57
C THR A 743 -22.97 -21.78 34.60
N ASP A 744 -24.15 -21.39 35.09
CA ASP A 744 -25.42 -21.48 34.38
C ASP A 744 -25.40 -20.69 33.04
N GLY A 745 -24.72 -19.55 33.00
CA GLY A 745 -24.49 -18.72 31.80
C GLY A 745 -23.52 -19.32 30.80
N TYR A 746 -22.44 -19.98 31.26
CA TYR A 746 -21.55 -20.77 30.39
C TYR A 746 -22.30 -21.95 29.78
N GLU A 747 -23.11 -22.63 30.60
CA GLU A 747 -23.94 -23.74 30.15
C GLU A 747 -25.02 -23.30 29.15
N TYR A 748 -25.72 -22.20 29.44
CA TYR A 748 -26.73 -21.64 28.55
C TYR A 748 -26.12 -21.24 27.19
N PHE A 749 -24.96 -20.57 27.20
CA PHE A 749 -24.24 -20.18 25.99
C PHE A 749 -23.87 -21.39 25.11
N TYR A 750 -23.24 -22.40 25.71
CA TYR A 750 -22.82 -23.61 24.98
C TYR A 750 -23.94 -24.64 24.75
N GLN A 751 -25.16 -24.41 25.25
CA GLN A 751 -26.28 -25.37 25.22
C GLN A 751 -25.96 -26.69 25.95
N LEU A 752 -25.49 -26.56 27.19
CA LEU A 752 -25.48 -27.60 28.23
C LEU A 752 -26.83 -27.57 28.99
N ASP A 753 -26.94 -28.19 30.16
CA ASP A 753 -28.21 -28.40 30.88
C ASP A 753 -28.04 -28.10 32.39
N PRO A 754 -28.16 -26.82 32.83
CA PRO A 754 -27.87 -26.34 34.21
C PRO A 754 -28.87 -26.80 35.29
N PHE A 755 -29.46 -27.98 35.07
CA PHE A 755 -30.32 -28.72 35.97
C PHE A 755 -29.94 -30.24 35.99
N ASN A 756 -28.81 -30.61 35.39
CA ASN A 756 -28.34 -31.96 35.14
C ASN A 756 -26.79 -32.11 35.23
N ALA A 757 -26.24 -31.91 36.44
CA ALA A 757 -24.90 -32.16 37.03
C ALA A 757 -24.07 -33.40 36.62
N SER A 758 -24.56 -34.18 35.67
CA SER A 758 -23.90 -35.31 35.03
C SER A 758 -23.34 -34.94 33.65
N ASP A 759 -23.54 -33.72 33.14
CA ASP A 759 -23.02 -33.29 31.84
C ASP A 759 -21.71 -32.47 31.89
N ALA A 760 -21.26 -31.91 33.02
CA ALA A 760 -19.81 -31.64 33.24
C ALA A 760 -18.90 -32.85 32.95
N ASN A 761 -19.48 -34.05 33.15
CA ASN A 761 -18.85 -35.35 32.98
C ASN A 761 -19.20 -36.00 31.62
N GLN A 762 -19.84 -35.25 30.71
CA GLN A 762 -20.01 -35.62 29.32
C GLN A 762 -18.93 -34.96 28.46
N ASP A 763 -18.74 -35.57 27.29
CA ASP A 763 -17.77 -35.27 26.25
C ASP A 763 -18.65 -35.10 24.99
N LYS A 764 -18.74 -33.87 24.48
CA LYS A 764 -19.92 -33.40 23.72
C LYS A 764 -19.71 -33.38 22.20
N ASP A 765 -18.51 -33.05 21.75
CA ASP A 765 -18.02 -33.14 20.36
C ASP A 765 -17.17 -34.40 20.12
N SER A 766 -16.69 -35.08 21.17
CA SER A 766 -15.88 -36.32 21.13
C SER A 766 -14.38 -36.13 20.86
N ASP A 767 -13.76 -35.08 21.43
CA ASP A 767 -12.31 -34.86 21.42
C ASP A 767 -11.55 -35.80 22.38
N GLY A 768 -11.98 -35.91 23.63
CA GLY A 768 -11.31 -36.63 24.73
C GLY A 768 -11.25 -35.89 26.08
N LEU A 769 -11.62 -34.61 26.14
CA LEU A 769 -11.89 -33.86 27.37
C LEU A 769 -13.33 -34.10 27.87
N THR A 770 -13.80 -33.28 28.81
CA THR A 770 -15.20 -33.22 29.23
C THR A 770 -15.59 -31.77 29.45
N ASN A 771 -16.87 -31.44 29.35
CA ASN A 771 -17.35 -30.04 29.35
C ASN A 771 -16.78 -29.18 30.50
N TYR A 772 -16.57 -29.77 31.68
CA TYR A 772 -15.95 -29.11 32.85
C TYR A 772 -14.41 -29.03 32.81
N GLN A 773 -13.72 -29.96 32.14
CA GLN A 773 -12.30 -29.79 31.84
C GLN A 773 -12.08 -28.62 30.87
N GLU A 774 -12.93 -28.51 29.85
CA GLU A 774 -12.90 -27.45 28.84
C GLU A 774 -13.22 -26.09 29.48
N PHE A 775 -14.22 -26.03 30.37
CA PHE A 775 -14.51 -24.86 31.22
C PHE A 775 -13.29 -24.38 32.02
N LEU A 776 -12.50 -25.31 32.59
CA LEU A 776 -11.27 -24.99 33.32
C LEU A 776 -10.10 -24.58 32.42
N LEU A 777 -10.08 -25.03 31.17
CA LEU A 777 -9.06 -24.70 30.16
C LEU A 777 -9.44 -23.48 29.30
N LYS A 778 -10.71 -23.06 29.36
CA LYS A 778 -11.38 -22.03 28.53
C LYS A 778 -11.58 -22.39 27.06
N SER A 779 -11.53 -23.67 26.72
CA SER A 779 -11.82 -24.14 25.37
C SER A 779 -13.32 -24.41 25.18
N ASN A 780 -13.75 -24.84 24.00
CA ASN A 780 -15.14 -24.81 23.54
C ASN A 780 -15.80 -26.21 23.54
N PRO A 781 -16.72 -26.53 24.48
CA PRO A 781 -17.42 -27.83 24.59
C PRO A 781 -18.49 -28.09 23.53
N THR A 782 -18.25 -27.57 22.32
CA THR A 782 -18.98 -27.86 21.10
C THR A 782 -18.07 -27.97 19.86
N SER A 783 -16.75 -27.84 20.02
CA SER A 783 -15.75 -27.89 18.95
C SER A 783 -14.55 -28.74 19.37
N ILE A 784 -14.31 -29.82 18.60
CA ILE A 784 -13.18 -30.76 18.75
C ILE A 784 -11.78 -30.13 18.55
N ASP A 785 -11.75 -28.83 18.27
CA ASP A 785 -10.70 -28.03 17.65
C ASP A 785 -11.17 -26.58 17.90
N SER A 786 -10.68 -25.96 18.98
CA SER A 786 -11.26 -24.73 19.54
C SER A 786 -10.81 -23.44 18.86
N ASP A 787 -9.61 -23.41 18.26
CA ASP A 787 -9.07 -22.24 17.55
C ASP A 787 -9.03 -22.41 16.01
N GLY A 788 -9.03 -23.65 15.50
CA GLY A 788 -9.04 -23.97 14.08
C GLY A 788 -7.68 -24.38 13.49
N ASP A 789 -6.63 -24.55 14.31
CA ASP A 789 -5.27 -24.93 13.87
C ASP A 789 -5.19 -26.35 13.27
N SER A 790 -6.15 -27.24 13.60
CA SER A 790 -6.23 -28.67 13.23
C SER A 790 -5.46 -29.66 14.12
N LEU A 791 -4.87 -29.23 15.23
CA LEU A 791 -4.84 -30.03 16.46
C LEU A 791 -6.25 -30.16 17.05
N PHE A 792 -6.40 -31.01 18.06
CA PHE A 792 -7.61 -31.09 18.88
C PHE A 792 -7.28 -30.67 20.31
N ASP A 793 -8.23 -30.06 21.01
CA ASP A 793 -8.12 -29.62 22.40
C ASP A 793 -7.45 -30.66 23.34
N TYR A 794 -7.84 -31.92 23.23
CA TYR A 794 -7.20 -33.03 23.96
C TYR A 794 -5.73 -33.26 23.57
N GLU A 795 -5.38 -33.17 22.28
CA GLU A 795 -4.01 -33.35 21.80
C GLU A 795 -3.11 -32.19 22.26
N GLU A 796 -3.58 -30.95 22.13
CA GLU A 796 -2.95 -29.74 22.68
C GLU A 796 -2.72 -29.84 24.19
N TYR A 797 -3.74 -30.25 24.94
CA TYR A 797 -3.63 -30.50 26.38
C TYR A 797 -2.61 -31.60 26.74
N GLN A 798 -2.16 -32.42 25.78
CA GLN A 798 -1.01 -33.33 25.96
C GLN A 798 0.34 -32.72 25.53
N LEU A 799 0.36 -31.71 24.65
CA LEU A 799 1.57 -30.96 24.28
C LEU A 799 1.92 -29.91 25.33
N GLY A 800 0.91 -29.19 25.84
CA GLY A 800 1.06 -28.03 26.72
C GLY A 800 0.80 -26.69 26.02
N THR A 801 0.25 -26.72 24.81
CA THR A 801 -0.15 -25.58 23.99
C THR A 801 -1.46 -24.93 24.46
N ASN A 802 -1.89 -23.86 23.79
CA ASN A 802 -2.99 -22.99 24.20
C ASN A 802 -4.23 -23.16 23.32
N LEU A 803 -5.22 -23.89 23.84
CA LEU A 803 -6.50 -24.33 23.21
C LEU A 803 -7.45 -23.22 22.73
N THR A 804 -6.96 -21.99 22.55
CA THR A 804 -7.71 -20.84 22.02
C THR A 804 -6.82 -19.94 21.13
N ASN A 805 -5.65 -20.41 20.69
CA ASN A 805 -4.63 -19.59 20.03
C ASN A 805 -3.60 -20.46 19.27
N THR A 806 -3.71 -20.45 17.95
CA THR A 806 -3.08 -21.36 16.98
C THR A 806 -1.53 -21.39 16.95
N ASP A 807 -0.88 -20.44 17.61
CA ASP A 807 0.58 -20.18 17.62
C ASP A 807 0.93 -19.83 19.08
N THR A 808 1.31 -20.85 19.86
CA THR A 808 1.34 -20.78 21.33
C THR A 808 2.41 -19.83 21.88
N ASP A 809 3.53 -19.67 21.18
CA ASP A 809 4.65 -18.83 21.65
C ASP A 809 4.82 -17.50 20.88
N GLY A 810 4.17 -17.34 19.73
CA GLY A 810 4.06 -16.10 18.97
C GLY A 810 5.15 -15.89 17.92
N ASP A 811 5.68 -16.97 17.36
CA ASP A 811 6.79 -16.99 16.39
C ASP A 811 6.35 -16.78 14.93
N GLY A 812 5.12 -17.18 14.58
CA GLY A 812 4.56 -17.14 13.23
C GLY A 812 4.33 -18.52 12.57
N ILE A 813 4.71 -19.63 13.20
CA ILE A 813 4.31 -21.00 12.85
C ILE A 813 3.10 -21.42 13.72
N SER A 814 2.19 -22.25 13.20
CA SER A 814 1.11 -22.82 14.01
C SER A 814 1.53 -24.13 14.69
N ASP A 815 0.98 -24.39 15.88
CA ASP A 815 1.34 -25.53 16.74
C ASP A 815 1.21 -26.89 16.01
N PHE A 816 0.21 -27.03 15.12
CA PHE A 816 0.02 -28.18 14.22
C PHE A 816 1.18 -28.35 13.23
N ILE A 817 1.65 -27.26 12.62
CA ILE A 817 2.75 -27.29 11.65
C ILE A 817 4.03 -27.69 12.38
N GLU A 818 4.29 -27.11 13.53
CA GLU A 818 5.45 -27.43 14.34
C GLU A 818 5.49 -28.90 14.75
N TYR A 819 4.42 -29.37 15.42
CA TYR A 819 4.36 -30.74 15.93
C TYR A 819 4.46 -31.79 14.80
N TYR A 820 3.77 -31.59 13.67
CA TYR A 820 3.68 -32.60 12.62
C TYR A 820 4.70 -32.47 11.47
N TYR A 821 5.31 -31.31 11.23
CA TYR A 821 6.13 -31.06 10.02
C TYR A 821 7.59 -30.66 10.29
N THR A 822 7.88 -29.72 11.20
CA THR A 822 9.26 -29.37 11.59
C THR A 822 9.79 -30.34 12.65
N HIS A 823 8.93 -30.71 13.61
CA HIS A 823 9.26 -31.32 14.89
C HIS A 823 10.09 -30.42 15.83
N SER A 824 9.81 -29.10 15.79
CA SER A 824 10.13 -28.12 16.84
C SER A 824 9.28 -28.35 18.11
N ASP A 825 9.45 -27.50 19.12
CA ASP A 825 8.71 -27.53 20.41
C ASP A 825 7.78 -26.31 20.44
N PRO A 826 6.44 -26.46 20.28
CA PRO A 826 5.48 -25.35 20.09
C PRO A 826 5.21 -24.49 21.33
N THR A 827 6.25 -24.26 22.13
CA THR A 827 6.25 -23.49 23.37
C THR A 827 7.52 -22.66 23.54
N ASN A 828 8.36 -22.58 22.50
CA ASN A 828 9.64 -21.89 22.47
C ASN A 828 10.14 -21.57 21.02
N ALA A 829 9.75 -20.41 20.49
CA ALA A 829 10.14 -19.69 19.26
C ALA A 829 11.62 -19.69 18.75
N ASP A 830 12.56 -20.30 19.47
CA ASP A 830 13.98 -20.43 19.12
C ASP A 830 14.47 -21.73 19.77
N VAL A 831 14.16 -22.87 19.14
CA VAL A 831 14.26 -24.20 19.78
C VAL A 831 15.69 -24.65 20.05
N ASP A 832 16.68 -24.26 19.23
CA ASP A 832 18.08 -24.63 19.43
C ASP A 832 18.98 -23.55 20.06
N ASN A 833 18.46 -22.33 20.26
CA ASN A 833 19.03 -21.22 21.01
C ASN A 833 20.25 -20.57 20.32
N ASP A 834 20.17 -20.37 19.01
CA ASP A 834 21.19 -19.71 18.19
C ASP A 834 20.94 -18.21 17.97
N GLY A 835 19.68 -17.77 18.06
CA GLY A 835 19.24 -16.38 17.95
C GLY A 835 18.49 -16.04 16.67
N LEU A 836 18.40 -16.96 15.70
CA LEU A 836 17.34 -17.01 14.70
C LEU A 836 16.06 -17.59 15.35
N ASN A 837 14.91 -17.52 14.66
CA ASN A 837 13.63 -18.03 15.16
C ASN A 837 13.08 -19.07 14.19
N ASP A 838 12.33 -20.05 14.70
CA ASP A 838 11.89 -21.22 13.94
C ASP A 838 11.16 -20.84 12.62
N TYR A 839 10.36 -19.76 12.64
CA TYR A 839 9.71 -19.16 11.46
C TYR A 839 10.70 -18.61 10.42
N TYR A 840 11.68 -17.79 10.83
CA TYR A 840 12.70 -17.25 9.92
C TYR A 840 13.52 -18.38 9.30
N GLU A 841 13.90 -19.37 10.09
CA GLU A 841 14.61 -20.55 9.61
C GLU A 841 13.80 -21.31 8.56
N LEU A 842 12.56 -21.71 8.89
CA LEU A 842 11.73 -22.53 8.01
C LEU A 842 11.30 -21.81 6.73
N TYR A 843 10.88 -20.55 6.83
CA TYR A 843 10.20 -19.84 5.75
C TYR A 843 11.03 -18.78 5.02
N VAL A 844 12.12 -18.27 5.62
CA VAL A 844 12.95 -17.22 5.02
C VAL A 844 14.32 -17.76 4.57
N PHE A 845 15.04 -18.46 5.46
CA PHE A 845 16.42 -18.91 5.18
C PHE A 845 16.53 -20.35 4.68
N GLY A 846 15.60 -21.23 5.06
CA GLY A 846 15.61 -22.65 4.72
C GLY A 846 16.55 -23.52 5.56
N SER A 847 17.02 -22.98 6.69
CA SER A 847 17.71 -23.71 7.77
C SER A 847 16.76 -24.66 8.51
N ASN A 848 17.24 -25.32 9.56
CA ASN A 848 16.53 -26.41 10.24
C ASN A 848 16.37 -26.08 11.75
N PRO A 849 15.16 -25.70 12.22
CA PRO A 849 14.90 -25.13 13.56
C PRO A 849 15.27 -25.94 14.81
N ILE A 850 15.94 -27.07 14.67
CA ILE A 850 16.38 -27.94 15.75
C ILE A 850 17.88 -28.29 15.62
N ASN A 851 18.64 -27.49 14.86
CA ASN A 851 20.06 -27.65 14.55
C ASN A 851 20.73 -26.32 14.14
N ASN A 852 21.28 -25.63 15.14
CA ASN A 852 22.01 -24.36 15.16
C ASN A 852 23.32 -24.24 14.33
N ASP A 853 23.46 -25.02 13.26
CA ASP A 853 24.65 -25.14 12.38
C ASP A 853 24.21 -26.04 11.20
N SER A 854 23.33 -25.52 10.33
CA SER A 854 22.50 -26.32 9.40
C SER A 854 23.27 -26.97 8.26
N ASP A 855 24.43 -26.44 7.85
CA ASP A 855 25.29 -27.07 6.83
C ASP A 855 26.56 -27.75 7.37
N HIS A 856 26.87 -27.52 8.65
CA HIS A 856 28.00 -28.08 9.41
C HIS A 856 29.38 -27.46 9.11
N ASP A 857 29.46 -26.16 8.78
CA ASP A 857 30.72 -25.43 8.61
C ASP A 857 31.39 -24.96 9.93
N SER A 858 30.62 -24.87 11.02
CA SER A 858 30.97 -24.36 12.38
C SER A 858 30.74 -22.86 12.68
N LEU A 859 29.99 -22.13 11.86
CA LEU A 859 29.24 -20.94 12.27
C LEU A 859 27.92 -21.37 12.96
N LEU A 860 27.03 -20.41 13.25
CA LEU A 860 25.67 -20.65 13.72
C LEU A 860 24.73 -19.91 12.77
N ASP A 861 23.58 -20.49 12.43
CA ASP A 861 22.66 -19.96 11.41
C ASP A 861 22.23 -18.50 11.71
N GLY A 862 22.00 -18.17 12.98
CA GLY A 862 21.75 -16.81 13.48
C GLY A 862 22.98 -15.88 13.47
N ASP A 863 24.19 -16.38 13.79
CA ASP A 863 25.43 -15.59 13.66
C ASP A 863 25.70 -15.28 12.17
N GLU A 864 25.43 -16.23 11.27
CA GLU A 864 25.51 -16.07 9.83
C GLU A 864 24.58 -14.98 9.32
N VAL A 865 23.28 -15.07 9.63
CA VAL A 865 22.27 -14.09 9.21
C VAL A 865 22.51 -12.71 9.83
N PHE A 866 22.82 -12.61 11.12
CA PHE A 866 22.84 -11.33 11.84
C PHE A 866 24.23 -10.68 12.00
N ILE A 867 25.34 -11.42 11.87
CA ILE A 867 26.71 -10.88 12.01
C ILE A 867 27.46 -10.87 10.69
N TYR A 868 27.35 -11.93 9.87
CA TYR A 868 28.20 -12.12 8.69
C TYR A 868 27.50 -11.83 7.35
N GLY A 869 26.17 -11.95 7.29
CA GLY A 869 25.40 -11.86 6.05
C GLY A 869 25.57 -13.07 5.13
N SER A 870 26.05 -14.19 5.67
CA SER A 870 26.23 -15.46 4.95
C SER A 870 24.94 -16.28 4.87
N SER A 871 24.99 -17.41 4.17
CA SER A 871 23.86 -18.29 3.91
C SER A 871 23.93 -19.53 4.80
N PRO A 872 23.04 -19.70 5.81
CA PRO A 872 23.09 -20.81 6.80
C PRO A 872 22.80 -22.22 6.23
N THR A 873 22.80 -22.36 4.92
CA THR A 873 22.65 -23.63 4.20
C THR A 873 23.74 -23.85 3.15
N ASN A 874 24.78 -23.00 3.09
CA ASN A 874 25.84 -23.05 2.08
C ASN A 874 27.18 -22.36 2.49
N ILE A 875 28.07 -23.17 3.07
CA ILE A 875 29.52 -23.12 3.38
C ILE A 875 30.49 -22.42 2.39
N ASP A 876 30.01 -21.83 1.31
CA ASP A 876 30.78 -21.12 0.27
C ASP A 876 29.80 -20.10 -0.36
N THR A 877 29.33 -19.13 0.44
CA THR A 877 28.17 -18.27 0.12
C THR A 877 28.30 -17.60 -1.24
N ASP A 878 29.41 -16.94 -1.51
CA ASP A 878 29.64 -16.21 -2.76
C ASP A 878 30.19 -17.06 -3.93
N ASN A 879 30.55 -18.31 -3.64
CA ASN A 879 31.13 -19.30 -4.56
C ASN A 879 32.55 -18.96 -5.08
N ASP A 880 33.37 -18.21 -4.34
CA ASP A 880 34.79 -18.00 -4.63
C ASP A 880 35.70 -19.18 -4.29
N LYS A 881 35.25 -20.18 -3.52
CA LYS A 881 35.98 -21.37 -3.01
C LYS A 881 36.75 -21.15 -1.70
N LEU A 882 36.75 -19.96 -1.11
CA LEU A 882 37.04 -19.74 0.30
C LEU A 882 35.73 -20.01 1.07
N ILE A 883 35.81 -20.72 2.19
CA ILE A 883 34.60 -21.04 2.97
C ILE A 883 34.37 -19.97 4.02
N ASP A 884 33.11 -19.64 4.29
CA ASP A 884 32.66 -18.56 5.17
C ASP A 884 33.38 -18.51 6.54
N PRO A 885 33.72 -19.63 7.23
CA PRO A 885 34.45 -19.59 8.50
C PRO A 885 35.95 -19.28 8.33
N LEU A 886 36.54 -19.59 7.16
CA LEU A 886 37.89 -19.16 6.81
C LEU A 886 37.92 -17.67 6.46
N GLU A 887 36.85 -17.15 5.89
CA GLU A 887 36.70 -15.75 5.54
C GLU A 887 36.56 -14.84 6.77
N VAL A 888 35.66 -15.21 7.68
CA VAL A 888 35.55 -14.59 9.01
C VAL A 888 36.90 -14.63 9.74
N ALA A 889 37.68 -15.71 9.58
CA ALA A 889 39.02 -15.83 10.16
C ALA A 889 40.13 -15.07 9.40
N PHE A 890 39.96 -14.83 8.09
CA PHE A 890 40.85 -14.04 7.24
C PHE A 890 40.54 -12.54 7.31
N ASN A 891 39.34 -12.19 7.80
CA ASN A 891 38.77 -10.84 7.85
C ASN A 891 38.34 -10.32 6.45
N SER A 892 37.97 -11.21 5.52
CA SER A 892 37.16 -10.91 4.32
C SER A 892 35.67 -10.80 4.70
N ASN A 893 34.75 -10.90 3.75
CA ASN A 893 33.29 -10.79 3.93
C ASN A 893 32.55 -11.89 3.15
N PRO A 894 32.00 -12.94 3.80
CA PRO A 894 31.54 -14.15 3.11
C PRO A 894 30.47 -14.00 2.01
N ALA A 895 29.74 -12.88 2.02
CA ALA A 895 28.77 -12.55 0.99
C ALA A 895 29.37 -11.89 -0.28
N VAL A 896 30.68 -11.60 -0.32
CA VAL A 896 31.28 -10.71 -1.34
C VAL A 896 32.71 -11.12 -1.77
N ARG A 897 32.75 -11.69 -2.97
CA ARG A 897 33.88 -12.27 -3.73
C ARG A 897 35.08 -11.37 -4.08
N ASP A 898 35.02 -10.12 -3.65
CA ASP A 898 35.99 -9.04 -3.80
C ASP A 898 35.61 -8.01 -2.72
N THR A 899 36.02 -8.28 -1.47
CA THR A 899 35.48 -7.60 -0.27
C THR A 899 35.75 -6.10 -0.27
N ASP A 900 36.79 -5.62 -0.96
CA ASP A 900 37.15 -4.19 -1.00
C ASP A 900 36.92 -3.49 -2.35
N GLY A 901 36.66 -4.25 -3.41
CA GLY A 901 36.26 -3.76 -4.73
C GLY A 901 37.40 -3.29 -5.62
N ASP A 902 38.66 -3.68 -5.34
CA ASP A 902 39.80 -3.29 -6.17
C ASP A 902 40.02 -4.14 -7.44
N GLY A 903 39.33 -5.28 -7.54
CA GLY A 903 39.30 -6.17 -8.70
C GLY A 903 40.11 -7.45 -8.57
N MET A 904 40.58 -7.80 -7.37
CA MET A 904 41.14 -9.11 -7.03
C MET A 904 40.13 -9.92 -6.20
N GLU A 905 40.18 -11.26 -6.29
CA GLU A 905 39.26 -12.14 -5.56
C GLU A 905 39.85 -12.53 -4.19
N ASP A 906 39.04 -12.62 -3.14
CA ASP A 906 39.49 -12.87 -1.76
C ASP A 906 40.27 -14.19 -1.60
N MET A 907 39.94 -15.25 -2.35
CA MET A 907 40.74 -16.48 -2.47
C MET A 907 42.16 -16.25 -3.02
N PHE A 908 42.34 -15.31 -3.96
CA PHE A 908 43.68 -14.95 -4.46
C PHE A 908 44.46 -14.23 -3.36
N GLU A 909 43.83 -13.28 -2.67
CA GLU A 909 44.45 -12.57 -1.55
C GLU A 909 44.79 -13.50 -0.38
N TYR A 910 43.92 -14.46 -0.06
CA TYR A 910 44.17 -15.52 0.92
C TYR A 910 45.35 -16.41 0.51
N THR A 911 45.46 -16.74 -0.77
CA THR A 911 46.54 -17.58 -1.33
C THR A 911 47.91 -16.91 -1.21
N TYR A 912 47.99 -15.59 -1.42
CA TYR A 912 49.26 -14.84 -1.41
C TYR A 912 49.49 -13.98 -0.15
N GLY A 913 48.51 -13.87 0.75
CA GLY A 913 48.62 -13.08 1.98
C GLY A 913 48.54 -11.57 1.77
N LEU A 914 47.63 -11.13 0.89
CA LEU A 914 47.30 -9.72 0.64
C LEU A 914 46.31 -9.19 1.69
N LEU A 915 45.46 -8.19 1.40
CA LEU A 915 44.67 -7.44 2.39
C LEU A 915 43.21 -7.21 1.94
N PRO A 916 42.26 -8.12 2.23
CA PRO A 916 40.87 -8.12 1.72
C PRO A 916 39.95 -7.03 2.26
N ARG A 917 40.50 -5.91 2.75
CA ARG A 917 39.76 -4.70 3.17
C ARG A 917 40.57 -3.42 2.93
N THR A 918 41.56 -3.39 2.01
CA THR A 918 42.42 -2.21 1.73
C THR A 918 43.12 -2.29 0.35
N ASP A 919 42.47 -1.76 -0.70
CA ASP A 919 42.98 -1.50 -2.07
C ASP A 919 44.51 -1.64 -2.18
N ASP A 920 44.94 -2.78 -2.71
CA ASP A 920 46.34 -3.12 -2.88
C ASP A 920 46.78 -3.72 -4.21
N SER A 921 45.85 -3.89 -5.14
CA SER A 921 46.00 -3.95 -6.61
C SER A 921 47.15 -3.12 -7.19
N LYS A 922 47.52 -2.01 -6.54
CA LYS A 922 48.52 -1.02 -6.96
C LYS A 922 49.86 -1.15 -6.19
N LYS A 923 50.07 -2.21 -5.42
CA LYS A 923 51.36 -2.60 -4.82
C LYS A 923 52.21 -3.39 -5.83
N ASP A 924 53.49 -3.48 -5.48
CA ASP A 924 54.62 -4.11 -6.18
C ASP A 924 55.46 -4.72 -5.03
N PRO A 925 55.12 -5.93 -4.53
CA PRO A 925 55.60 -6.42 -3.23
C PRO A 925 57.01 -7.04 -3.30
N ASP A 926 57.38 -7.57 -4.46
CA ASP A 926 58.65 -8.25 -4.71
C ASP A 926 59.71 -7.33 -5.36
N GLY A 927 59.26 -6.28 -6.08
CA GLY A 927 60.08 -5.26 -6.74
C GLY A 927 60.26 -5.45 -8.25
N ASP A 928 59.49 -6.33 -8.89
CA ASP A 928 59.62 -6.63 -10.32
C ASP A 928 59.02 -5.54 -11.24
N LYS A 929 58.15 -4.63 -10.75
CA LYS A 929 57.44 -3.53 -11.48
C LYS A 929 56.17 -3.93 -12.25
N LEU A 930 55.73 -5.18 -12.18
CA LEU A 930 54.32 -5.56 -12.34
C LEU A 930 53.55 -5.09 -11.09
N LEU A 931 52.26 -5.35 -11.01
CA LEU A 931 51.41 -4.92 -9.91
C LEU A 931 50.47 -6.05 -9.52
N ASN A 932 50.04 -6.13 -8.25
CA ASN A 932 49.16 -7.20 -7.74
C ASN A 932 47.98 -7.50 -8.70
N ILE A 933 47.34 -6.45 -9.25
CA ILE A 933 46.23 -6.60 -10.20
C ILE A 933 46.65 -7.09 -11.59
N ASP A 934 47.79 -6.63 -12.12
CA ASP A 934 48.35 -7.18 -13.35
C ASP A 934 48.65 -8.68 -13.14
N GLU A 935 49.29 -9.03 -12.02
CA GLU A 935 49.68 -10.39 -11.67
C GLU A 935 48.46 -11.32 -11.54
N PHE A 936 47.40 -10.86 -10.88
CA PHE A 936 46.09 -11.52 -10.85
C PHE A 936 45.56 -11.84 -12.26
N TRP A 937 45.59 -10.87 -13.19
CA TRP A 937 45.11 -11.09 -14.58
C TRP A 937 45.98 -12.04 -15.41
N TYR A 938 47.27 -12.19 -15.09
CA TYR A 938 48.17 -13.15 -15.76
C TYR A 938 48.32 -14.50 -15.01
N GLY A 939 47.79 -14.60 -13.79
CA GLY A 939 47.94 -15.78 -12.91
C GLY A 939 49.31 -15.89 -12.23
N ALA A 940 50.09 -14.80 -12.25
CA ALA A 940 51.43 -14.70 -11.68
C ALA A 940 51.39 -14.64 -10.13
N ASN A 941 52.56 -14.70 -9.50
CA ASN A 941 52.73 -14.79 -8.06
C ASN A 941 53.26 -13.45 -7.48
N PRO A 942 52.43 -12.62 -6.81
CA PRO A 942 52.79 -11.28 -6.31
C PRO A 942 53.84 -11.23 -5.19
N LEU A 943 54.61 -12.31 -5.01
CA LEU A 943 55.73 -12.43 -4.07
C LEU A 943 57.02 -12.95 -4.75
N VAL A 944 57.03 -13.20 -6.06
CA VAL A 944 58.14 -13.89 -6.77
C VAL A 944 58.35 -13.34 -8.19
N THR A 945 59.48 -12.66 -8.39
CA THR A 945 59.87 -11.93 -9.63
C THR A 945 60.20 -12.80 -10.86
N ASP A 946 59.79 -14.07 -10.85
CA ASP A 946 60.18 -15.16 -11.76
C ASP A 946 59.22 -16.32 -11.43
N SER A 947 57.96 -16.18 -11.84
CA SER A 947 56.83 -17.00 -11.34
C SER A 947 56.89 -18.48 -11.74
N ASP A 948 57.52 -18.82 -12.86
CA ASP A 948 57.66 -20.21 -13.34
C ASP A 948 59.09 -20.79 -13.25
N GLY A 949 60.12 -19.95 -13.12
CA GLY A 949 61.52 -20.36 -12.94
C GLY A 949 62.36 -20.44 -14.23
N ASP A 950 61.92 -19.85 -15.33
CA ASP A 950 62.60 -19.78 -16.63
C ASP A 950 63.87 -18.89 -16.65
N LEU A 951 63.98 -17.91 -15.73
CA LEU A 951 65.03 -16.86 -15.60
C LEU A 951 64.77 -15.51 -16.31
N LEU A 952 63.58 -15.29 -16.89
CA LEU A 952 63.05 -13.94 -17.13
C LEU A 952 62.46 -13.32 -15.83
N ASP A 953 61.91 -12.11 -15.92
CA ASP A 953 61.06 -11.53 -14.86
C ASP A 953 59.67 -11.25 -15.44
N ASP A 954 58.62 -11.47 -14.65
CA ASP A 954 57.20 -11.46 -15.09
C ASP A 954 56.84 -10.16 -15.82
N TYR A 955 57.32 -9.01 -15.34
CA TYR A 955 57.24 -7.72 -16.00
C TYR A 955 57.90 -7.73 -17.39
N THR A 956 59.10 -8.30 -17.52
CA THR A 956 59.84 -8.38 -18.78
C THR A 956 59.13 -9.27 -19.79
N GLU A 957 58.57 -10.39 -19.35
CA GLU A 957 57.71 -11.23 -20.18
C GLU A 957 56.49 -10.46 -20.67
N VAL A 958 55.61 -10.07 -19.75
CA VAL A 958 54.30 -9.48 -20.06
C VAL A 958 54.41 -8.15 -20.80
N LYS A 959 55.43 -7.33 -20.51
CA LYS A 959 55.54 -5.94 -21.02
C LYS A 959 56.63 -5.74 -22.09
N ILE A 960 57.56 -6.68 -22.32
CA ILE A 960 58.64 -6.54 -23.32
C ILE A 960 58.57 -7.61 -24.41
N TYR A 961 58.39 -8.88 -24.05
CA TYR A 961 58.43 -10.01 -25.00
C TYR A 961 57.05 -10.57 -25.38
N PHE A 962 56.04 -10.31 -24.55
CA PHE A 962 54.64 -10.78 -24.65
C PHE A 962 54.47 -12.30 -24.46
N SER A 963 55.42 -12.94 -23.78
CA SER A 963 55.35 -14.32 -23.31
C SER A 963 54.46 -14.47 -22.05
N SER A 964 54.37 -15.69 -21.52
CA SER A 964 53.45 -16.08 -20.45
C SER A 964 54.19 -16.41 -19.14
N PRO A 965 54.13 -15.54 -18.09
CA PRO A 965 54.92 -15.67 -16.84
C PRO A 965 54.52 -16.83 -15.91
N ILE A 966 53.75 -17.78 -16.43
CA ILE A 966 53.32 -19.01 -15.76
C ILE A 966 53.63 -20.25 -16.61
N ARG A 967 54.48 -20.09 -17.63
CA ARG A 967 54.89 -21.11 -18.62
C ARG A 967 56.29 -20.82 -19.19
N VAL A 968 57.26 -21.56 -18.65
CA VAL A 968 58.62 -21.76 -19.15
C VAL A 968 58.73 -22.00 -20.67
N ASP A 969 57.66 -22.43 -21.33
CA ASP A 969 57.56 -22.69 -22.78
C ASP A 969 56.17 -22.16 -23.21
N THR A 970 56.13 -20.97 -23.82
CA THR A 970 54.88 -20.23 -24.10
C THR A 970 54.09 -20.82 -25.28
N ASP A 971 54.76 -21.18 -26.38
CA ASP A 971 54.11 -21.62 -27.63
C ASP A 971 54.17 -23.14 -27.91
N PHE A 972 54.92 -23.89 -27.09
CA PHE A 972 55.07 -25.34 -27.09
C PHE A 972 56.00 -25.95 -28.16
N ASP A 973 57.02 -25.21 -28.60
CA ASP A 973 58.07 -25.71 -29.50
C ASP A 973 59.12 -26.63 -28.83
N SER A 974 59.19 -26.62 -27.48
CA SER A 974 60.15 -27.32 -26.59
C SER A 974 61.50 -26.65 -26.30
N ILE A 975 61.69 -25.37 -26.62
CA ILE A 975 62.70 -24.47 -26.02
C ILE A 975 62.07 -23.79 -24.78
N SER A 976 62.82 -22.97 -24.04
CA SER A 976 62.24 -22.04 -23.05
C SER A 976 62.38 -20.60 -23.51
N ASP A 977 61.43 -19.76 -23.12
CA ASP A 977 61.31 -18.37 -23.55
C ASP A 977 62.62 -17.59 -23.32
N TYR A 978 63.27 -17.78 -22.17
CA TYR A 978 64.62 -17.27 -21.88
C TYR A 978 65.68 -17.72 -22.89
N ASP A 979 65.75 -19.02 -23.21
CA ASP A 979 66.79 -19.57 -24.09
C ASP A 979 66.55 -19.10 -25.55
N GLU A 980 65.30 -19.02 -25.98
CA GLU A 980 64.93 -18.36 -27.24
C GLU A 980 65.43 -16.93 -27.32
N ILE A 981 65.08 -16.10 -26.33
CA ILE A 981 65.38 -14.67 -26.30
C ILE A 981 66.89 -14.41 -26.12
N MET A 982 67.58 -15.19 -25.29
CA MET A 982 68.95 -14.91 -24.84
C MET A 982 70.04 -15.75 -25.52
N LEU A 983 69.70 -16.93 -26.06
CA LEU A 983 70.66 -17.86 -26.67
C LEU A 983 70.46 -18.03 -28.18
N TYR A 984 69.21 -18.09 -28.66
CA TYR A 984 68.89 -18.41 -30.06
C TYR A 984 68.47 -17.20 -30.92
N ASN A 985 67.90 -16.16 -30.29
CA ASN A 985 67.29 -14.99 -30.94
C ASN A 985 66.07 -15.35 -31.82
N THR A 986 65.28 -16.34 -31.37
CA THR A 986 63.98 -16.74 -31.93
C THR A 986 62.84 -15.95 -31.25
N SER A 987 61.59 -16.42 -31.31
CA SER A 987 60.39 -15.68 -30.91
C SER A 987 59.46 -16.52 -30.04
N ALA A 988 59.53 -16.33 -28.73
CA ALA A 988 58.77 -17.02 -27.66
C ALA A 988 57.24 -16.79 -27.63
N ILE A 989 56.63 -16.62 -28.79
CA ILE A 989 55.19 -16.54 -29.07
C ILE A 989 54.83 -17.06 -30.48
N ASP A 990 55.81 -17.58 -31.25
CA ASP A 990 55.70 -17.86 -32.69
C ASP A 990 56.58 -19.06 -33.11
N PHE A 991 56.18 -20.25 -32.65
CA PHE A 991 56.59 -21.65 -32.91
C PHE A 991 57.40 -22.01 -34.19
N ASP A 992 57.41 -21.18 -35.23
CA ASP A 992 58.10 -21.32 -36.53
C ASP A 992 58.56 -19.92 -36.96
N THR A 993 59.69 -19.43 -36.42
CA THR A 993 60.10 -18.01 -36.51
C THR A 993 60.34 -17.53 -37.96
N ASP A 994 60.53 -18.45 -38.93
CA ASP A 994 60.85 -18.09 -40.31
C ASP A 994 59.89 -18.56 -41.43
N ASP A 995 58.72 -19.14 -41.09
CA ASP A 995 57.67 -19.63 -42.00
C ASP A 995 58.09 -20.87 -42.86
N ASP A 996 59.01 -21.73 -42.40
CA ASP A 996 59.51 -22.93 -43.12
C ASP A 996 58.58 -24.15 -43.01
N LEU A 997 57.82 -24.28 -41.90
CA LEU A 997 57.06 -25.45 -41.44
C LEU A 997 57.85 -26.49 -40.62
N LEU A 998 59.02 -26.15 -40.10
CA LEU A 998 59.62 -26.76 -38.90
C LEU A 998 59.32 -25.87 -37.68
N SER A 999 59.50 -26.41 -36.46
CA SER A 999 59.55 -25.57 -35.26
C SER A 999 60.98 -25.24 -34.88
N ASP A 1000 61.19 -24.11 -34.22
CA ASP A 1000 62.53 -23.64 -33.84
C ASP A 1000 63.25 -24.68 -32.97
N GLY A 1001 62.51 -25.36 -32.09
CA GLY A 1001 62.94 -26.49 -31.27
C GLY A 1001 63.19 -27.78 -32.05
N GLU A 1002 62.43 -28.09 -33.11
CA GLU A 1002 62.79 -29.17 -34.04
C GLU A 1002 64.12 -28.84 -34.75
N GLU A 1003 64.30 -27.61 -35.21
CA GLU A 1003 65.52 -27.13 -35.85
C GLU A 1003 66.73 -27.20 -34.90
N ILE A 1004 66.64 -26.59 -33.71
CA ILE A 1004 67.74 -26.47 -32.76
C ILE A 1004 68.07 -27.81 -32.08
N LEU A 1005 67.05 -28.56 -31.64
CA LEU A 1005 67.23 -29.75 -30.80
C LEU A 1005 67.32 -31.05 -31.61
N THR A 1006 66.72 -31.11 -32.81
CA THR A 1006 66.66 -32.34 -33.63
C THR A 1006 67.50 -32.28 -34.90
N TYR A 1007 67.43 -31.20 -35.68
CA TYR A 1007 68.01 -31.16 -37.04
C TYR A 1007 69.38 -30.45 -37.13
N GLY A 1008 69.64 -29.46 -36.28
CA GLY A 1008 70.85 -28.62 -36.28
C GLY A 1008 70.86 -27.55 -37.37
N THR A 1009 69.69 -27.19 -37.90
CA THR A 1009 69.43 -26.09 -38.84
C THR A 1009 69.33 -24.74 -38.11
N ASN A 1010 68.88 -23.68 -38.77
CA ASN A 1010 68.96 -22.31 -38.27
C ASN A 1010 67.58 -21.62 -38.42
N PRO A 1011 66.79 -21.49 -37.33
CA PRO A 1011 65.40 -20.98 -37.33
C PRO A 1011 65.26 -19.46 -37.47
N LEU A 1012 66.08 -18.91 -38.36
CA LEU A 1012 66.11 -17.51 -38.81
C LEU A 1012 66.47 -17.44 -40.31
N SER A 1013 66.39 -18.58 -41.01
CA SER A 1013 66.81 -18.79 -42.40
C SER A 1013 66.28 -20.12 -43.01
N ILE A 1014 64.98 -20.20 -43.31
CA ILE A 1014 64.24 -21.08 -44.27
C ILE A 1014 65.07 -22.08 -45.10
N ASP A 1015 66.17 -21.63 -45.69
CA ASP A 1015 67.17 -22.38 -46.49
C ASP A 1015 68.52 -22.26 -45.75
N SER A 1016 68.85 -23.21 -44.85
CA SER A 1016 70.03 -23.10 -43.98
C SER A 1016 71.36 -23.16 -44.71
N ASP A 1017 71.43 -23.86 -45.85
CA ASP A 1017 72.68 -24.10 -46.57
C ASP A 1017 72.86 -23.29 -47.87
N GLY A 1018 71.78 -22.67 -48.37
CA GLY A 1018 71.75 -21.77 -49.51
C GLY A 1018 71.60 -22.47 -50.88
N ASP A 1019 71.06 -23.69 -50.93
CA ASP A 1019 70.81 -24.46 -52.16
C ASP A 1019 69.58 -23.94 -52.95
N GLY A 1020 68.55 -23.46 -52.25
CA GLY A 1020 67.29 -22.97 -52.82
C GLY A 1020 66.08 -23.91 -52.65
N TYR A 1021 66.14 -24.84 -51.68
CA TYR A 1021 64.98 -25.50 -51.07
C TYR A 1021 64.90 -25.06 -49.61
N SER A 1022 63.79 -25.37 -48.93
CA SER A 1022 63.66 -25.07 -47.51
C SER A 1022 63.97 -26.30 -46.65
N ASP A 1023 64.34 -26.10 -45.39
CA ASP A 1023 64.83 -27.17 -44.52
C ASP A 1023 63.73 -28.22 -44.25
N PHE A 1024 62.47 -27.80 -44.04
CA PHE A 1024 61.30 -28.69 -44.06
C PHE A 1024 61.20 -29.50 -45.36
N ALA A 1025 61.42 -28.86 -46.52
CA ALA A 1025 61.31 -29.50 -47.82
C ALA A 1025 62.41 -30.55 -48.06
N GLU A 1026 63.61 -30.34 -47.51
CA GLU A 1026 64.74 -31.28 -47.49
C GLU A 1026 64.44 -32.47 -46.57
N ILE A 1027 64.07 -32.22 -45.32
CA ILE A 1027 63.74 -33.26 -44.31
C ILE A 1027 62.58 -34.14 -44.79
N ASN A 1028 61.54 -33.55 -45.35
CA ASN A 1028 60.40 -34.26 -45.96
C ASN A 1028 60.82 -35.07 -47.20
N ALA A 1029 61.79 -34.59 -47.99
CA ALA A 1029 62.39 -35.34 -49.09
C ALA A 1029 63.37 -36.45 -48.65
N ASN A 1030 63.74 -36.49 -47.35
CA ASN A 1030 64.82 -37.32 -46.77
C ASN A 1030 66.20 -36.99 -47.37
N THR A 1031 66.45 -35.69 -47.57
CA THR A 1031 67.76 -35.11 -47.88
C THR A 1031 68.37 -34.40 -46.65
N ASP A 1032 69.48 -33.68 -46.82
CA ASP A 1032 70.39 -33.24 -45.74
C ASP A 1032 70.50 -31.70 -45.73
N PRO A 1033 69.69 -30.96 -44.94
CA PRO A 1033 69.52 -29.50 -45.02
C PRO A 1033 70.77 -28.67 -44.62
N LEU A 1034 71.90 -29.33 -44.35
CA LEU A 1034 73.17 -28.70 -43.98
C LEU A 1034 74.27 -28.95 -45.05
N ASN A 1035 73.89 -29.33 -46.27
CA ASN A 1035 74.77 -29.90 -47.29
C ASN A 1035 74.29 -29.60 -48.74
N PRO A 1036 74.73 -28.48 -49.36
CA PRO A 1036 74.15 -27.88 -50.58
C PRO A 1036 74.56 -28.61 -51.86
N ARG A 1037 74.26 -29.90 -51.89
CA ARG A 1037 74.64 -30.94 -52.87
C ARG A 1037 73.76 -32.19 -52.82
N ASP A 1038 73.09 -32.47 -51.71
CA ASP A 1038 72.21 -33.62 -51.54
C ASP A 1038 70.78 -33.09 -51.35
N ASN A 1039 70.11 -32.76 -52.46
CA ASN A 1039 68.91 -31.90 -52.49
C ASN A 1039 67.72 -32.51 -53.28
N PRO A 1040 66.48 -31.97 -53.20
CA PRO A 1040 65.26 -32.52 -53.81
C PRO A 1040 65.23 -32.44 -55.35
N HIS A 1041 65.97 -33.33 -56.02
CA HIS A 1041 66.14 -33.37 -57.48
C HIS A 1041 64.81 -33.36 -58.29
N GLN A 1042 64.57 -32.25 -59.02
CA GLN A 1042 63.34 -31.99 -59.79
C GLN A 1042 62.84 -33.15 -60.68
N ARG A 1043 61.53 -33.47 -60.56
CA ARG A 1043 60.77 -34.26 -61.54
C ARG A 1043 59.75 -33.41 -62.31
N ILE A 1044 60.19 -32.81 -63.42
CA ILE A 1044 59.29 -32.12 -64.36
C ILE A 1044 58.40 -33.14 -65.09
N ILE A 1045 57.10 -33.13 -64.83
CA ILE A 1045 56.10 -33.93 -65.56
C ILE A 1045 55.37 -33.05 -66.59
N ILE A 1046 55.78 -33.14 -67.86
CA ILE A 1046 55.06 -32.52 -68.98
C ILE A 1046 54.00 -33.49 -69.50
N THR A 1047 52.72 -33.19 -69.28
CA THR A 1047 51.59 -33.94 -69.86
C THR A 1047 50.96 -33.15 -71.02
N MET A 1048 51.29 -33.52 -72.26
CA MET A 1048 50.61 -32.99 -73.44
C MET A 1048 49.23 -33.62 -73.64
N ALA A 1049 48.20 -32.79 -73.86
CA ALA A 1049 46.92 -33.21 -74.42
C ALA A 1049 46.46 -32.19 -75.49
N ILE A 1050 46.23 -32.65 -76.72
CA ILE A 1050 45.79 -31.80 -77.86
C ILE A 1050 44.68 -32.51 -78.65
N THR A 1051 43.48 -31.93 -78.66
CA THR A 1051 42.50 -31.83 -79.77
C THR A 1051 41.35 -30.93 -79.28
N PHE A 1052 41.06 -29.76 -79.89
CA PHE A 1052 40.11 -29.56 -81.01
C PHE A 1052 38.73 -30.24 -80.80
N SER A 1053 37.57 -29.58 -80.93
CA SER A 1053 37.24 -28.21 -81.40
C SER A 1053 35.72 -27.96 -81.31
N ALA A 1054 35.13 -26.75 -81.34
CA ALA A 1054 35.56 -25.34 -81.13
C ALA A 1054 34.29 -24.42 -81.31
N ILE A 1055 34.42 -23.08 -81.23
CA ILE A 1055 33.37 -22.04 -81.45
C ILE A 1055 32.33 -21.98 -80.29
N THR A 1056 32.00 -20.86 -79.61
CA THR A 1056 32.31 -19.42 -79.77
C THR A 1056 32.58 -18.72 -78.41
N GLY A 1057 33.68 -17.96 -78.32
CA GLY A 1057 33.76 -16.60 -77.72
C GLY A 1057 33.37 -16.30 -76.25
N GLY A 1058 34.36 -16.38 -75.34
CA GLY A 1058 34.51 -15.51 -74.13
C GLY A 1058 33.54 -15.72 -72.95
N LEU A 1059 33.93 -15.54 -71.68
CA LEU A 1059 35.24 -15.27 -71.05
C LEU A 1059 35.27 -16.07 -69.74
N LEU A 1060 36.35 -16.80 -69.45
CA LEU A 1060 36.49 -17.57 -68.20
C LEU A 1060 37.57 -16.93 -67.32
N ILE A 1061 37.18 -16.50 -66.12
CA ILE A 1061 38.10 -16.17 -65.03
C ILE A 1061 38.09 -17.36 -64.07
N ILE A 1062 39.27 -17.82 -63.65
CA ILE A 1062 39.43 -18.86 -62.64
C ILE A 1062 40.11 -18.20 -61.44
N THR A 1063 39.41 -18.18 -60.30
CA THR A 1063 39.96 -17.82 -59.00
C THR A 1063 40.20 -19.10 -58.20
N PHE A 1064 41.36 -19.21 -57.55
CA PHE A 1064 41.66 -20.34 -56.66
C PHE A 1064 40.92 -20.19 -55.34
N SER A 1065 40.40 -21.30 -54.83
CA SER A 1065 39.91 -21.44 -53.46
C SER A 1065 40.76 -22.50 -52.75
N ARG A 1066 41.53 -22.12 -51.72
CA ARG A 1066 42.13 -23.09 -50.80
C ARG A 1066 41.00 -23.86 -50.09
N ILE A 1067 41.19 -25.16 -49.90
CA ILE A 1067 40.36 -25.98 -49.03
C ILE A 1067 41.29 -26.48 -47.92
N CYS A 1068 41.13 -25.95 -46.72
CA CYS A 1068 41.60 -26.61 -45.50
C CYS A 1068 40.40 -27.34 -44.89
N SER A 1069 40.61 -28.57 -44.43
CA SER A 1069 39.56 -29.42 -43.89
C SER A 1069 39.91 -29.85 -42.47
N SER A 1070 39.47 -29.08 -41.48
CA SER A 1070 39.46 -29.50 -40.09
C SER A 1070 38.28 -30.43 -39.83
N ASN A 1071 38.57 -31.61 -39.28
CA ASN A 1071 37.59 -32.57 -38.77
C ASN A 1071 38.18 -33.10 -37.46
N PHE A 1072 37.86 -32.45 -36.35
CA PHE A 1072 38.10 -33.02 -35.02
C PHE A 1072 36.76 -33.22 -34.31
N ILE A 1073 36.61 -34.39 -33.70
CA ILE A 1073 35.44 -34.79 -32.93
C ILE A 1073 35.94 -35.07 -31.53
N LEU A 1074 35.58 -34.21 -30.57
CA LEU A 1074 35.61 -34.55 -29.15
C LEU A 1074 34.21 -34.87 -28.67
N LYS A 1075 34.14 -35.66 -27.59
CA LYS A 1075 32.96 -36.42 -27.23
C LYS A 1075 33.05 -36.84 -25.76
N LYS A 1076 32.24 -36.18 -24.91
CA LYS A 1076 32.26 -36.30 -23.45
C LYS A 1076 33.54 -35.75 -22.80
N ASN A 1077 33.51 -35.39 -21.51
CA ASN A 1077 32.37 -35.54 -20.59
C ASN A 1077 31.48 -34.31 -20.50
#